data_AF-A0A7C3EGI7-F1
#
_entry.id   AF-A0A7C3EGI7-F1
#
_cell.length_a   1.000
_cell.length_b   1.000
_cell.length_c   1.000
_cell.angle_alpha   90.00
_cell.angle_beta   90.00
_cell.angle_gamma   90.00
#
_symmetry.space_group_name_H-M   'P 1'
#
loop_
_entity.id
_entity.type
_entity.pdbx_description
1 polymer ?
#
loop_
_entity_poly.entity_id
_entity_poly.type
_entity_poly.pdbx_seq_one_letter_code
_entity_poly.pdbx_strand_id
1 'polypeptide(L)'
;MRIAFRDGDQHAELESFLSTAASRSLFDAVAALANRPRLWIHTLPVVRHPLEIQQIDLVPWRNRSGRLTRWSGLRPDLDPVDPPLFVLPTSPETTDEVVKIEVRWKAQPPGLPRDSVSYHVSIVTDMDEELASKLVVHRGGQYESCKFFPEDFPSLDENASIPARVVVSVVDNESVEPAASEDFVILRGEPLEHRAARGATRVRTFSEGLMEAKAREAVTEFVSAISPQRPLEVNPKSYVECRVASLQKKFEVFRPPLLAAVEKGWSESNGPVGRWVARVRSSGVLAAEPEFLPVECPAAVSEQDWARLTSLSRKMAEHFRAFGGGVGQIYDQHASWFDPVVKDYLLAWARVLESGEPALALANTIEIRSLSGRTIGLIVLPSHPLRVAWHVAYDNLVFHVRFQEEATPSTIRNEFAFLDGALFPAFLPGVEPGHTFVFADTLGFHTVAMVPDNHPEPKAAVALLAQALGGPQAQEVAPTVGDQTVTVLAGQIRKYIESHRLGQVLRVHALRPGDGRTVVRALGSVTRLPVSQQPTESAEETPFRDTAILLELYPSRGQQHAVGRFIAEVMEKRRRAAGVVAPEDRWMLDSIALPHGINLPRLRWAKKNEEFPKSSGHLALVFNLFRPRVVPGVEGDPLEAQPLYAYGLCAFSHRQYLGHPVPAWRTVVAPASEGPKHPATSTHTERLTRLQQLVLRCVTSHLGAESPVAELRCELGPEEQQILHRLHRQCDWVITLDRNAGIEYFDSPRDHPDVYETHIISCVPERGHLGPLQLMTSTANFVEVRERLERLLAQMGLPQSPRNTEFLLTALKALSGGLAIQLTGKEGIEPQSIALALGYARCSNTTGTGACWRSLDKGFFISLSEVADLLPPVREANLKCRGQAADLLYVSALPRRGLSLCFITAEYRRHRRAASAHFLSTLGKRMESLRDSWLAWVRTKGIPPSFLALRFAKLAQILRFYADRAARHSLKEESYQRILAEIDRMIRNGPDYSMEGSLAQSVGWVFCPEFEGTEPEPLPSEGNGVELFLFGPHGLPEAPFLAWEGGTAGLPGDADFYQPEPERLDAPVDACADRENTGNSNSS
;
A
#
# COMPACT_ATOMS: atom_id res chain seq x y z
N MET A 1 -26.99 -7.02 56.04
CA MET A 1 -26.40 -8.33 56.39
C MET A 1 -26.68 -8.59 57.87
N ARG A 2 -27.58 -9.51 58.22
CA ARG A 2 -27.79 -9.88 59.64
C ARG A 2 -26.79 -10.97 60.00
N ILE A 3 -25.90 -10.64 60.92
CA ILE A 3 -24.89 -11.57 61.44
C ILE A 3 -25.59 -12.40 62.51
N ALA A 4 -25.69 -13.72 62.31
CA ALA A 4 -26.20 -14.59 63.36
C ALA A 4 -25.03 -14.95 64.29
N PHE A 5 -25.16 -14.60 65.57
CA PHE A 5 -24.19 -14.99 66.59
C PHE A 5 -24.55 -16.39 67.09
N ARG A 6 -23.54 -17.24 67.32
CA ARG A 6 -23.80 -18.60 67.82
C ARG A 6 -24.16 -18.62 69.31
N ASP A 7 -23.86 -17.55 70.05
CA ASP A 7 -24.10 -17.43 71.49
C ASP A 7 -24.26 -15.95 71.92
N GLY A 8 -25.02 -15.66 72.98
CA GLY A 8 -25.31 -14.30 73.46
C GLY A 8 -24.07 -13.53 73.93
N ASP A 9 -23.09 -14.25 74.48
CA ASP A 9 -21.82 -13.67 74.97
C ASP A 9 -20.93 -13.17 73.83
N GLN A 10 -21.01 -13.77 72.64
CA GLN A 10 -20.20 -13.40 71.48
C GLN A 10 -20.60 -12.04 70.89
N HIS A 11 -21.88 -11.66 71.01
CA HIS A 11 -22.39 -10.35 70.62
C HIS A 11 -21.87 -9.26 71.56
N ALA A 12 -21.96 -9.48 72.88
CA ALA A 12 -21.46 -8.54 73.89
C ALA A 12 -19.94 -8.35 73.79
N GLU A 13 -19.20 -9.42 73.48
CA GLU A 13 -17.74 -9.35 73.29
C GLU A 13 -17.35 -8.53 72.04
N LEU A 14 -18.12 -8.63 70.94
CA LEU A 14 -17.91 -7.83 69.74
C LEU A 14 -18.20 -6.35 69.99
N GLU A 15 -19.33 -6.02 70.64
CA GLU A 15 -19.68 -4.64 70.98
C GLU A 15 -18.64 -4.01 71.91
N SER A 16 -18.20 -4.75 72.92
CA SER A 16 -17.12 -4.31 73.82
C SER A 16 -15.81 -4.09 73.05
N PHE A 17 -15.44 -5.00 72.15
CA PHE A 17 -14.25 -4.85 71.32
C PHE A 17 -14.33 -3.59 70.45
N LEU A 18 -15.43 -3.38 69.72
CA LEU A 18 -15.62 -2.23 68.82
C LEU A 18 -15.62 -0.89 69.58
N SER A 19 -16.26 -0.84 70.74
CA SER A 19 -16.25 0.35 71.61
C SER A 19 -14.83 0.69 72.08
N THR A 20 -14.04 -0.32 72.45
CA THR A 20 -12.66 -0.11 72.89
C THR A 20 -11.74 0.26 71.71
N ALA A 21 -11.93 -0.39 70.56
CA ALA A 21 -11.14 -0.19 69.34
C ALA A 21 -11.34 1.21 68.73
N ALA A 22 -12.53 1.81 68.86
CA ALA A 22 -12.81 3.16 68.37
C ALA A 22 -11.92 4.25 68.98
N SER A 23 -11.32 3.98 70.16
CA SER A 23 -10.43 4.91 70.86
C SER A 23 -8.94 4.67 70.61
N ARG A 24 -8.56 3.70 69.76
CA ARG A 24 -7.17 3.27 69.52
C ARG A 24 -6.75 3.46 68.06
N SER A 25 -5.43 3.41 67.83
CA SER A 25 -4.89 3.40 66.47
C SER A 25 -5.32 2.12 65.73
N LEU A 26 -5.45 2.20 64.40
CA LEU A 26 -5.84 1.05 63.56
C LEU A 26 -4.91 -0.15 63.78
N PHE A 27 -3.61 0.09 63.92
CA PHE A 27 -2.62 -0.95 64.11
C PHE A 27 -2.80 -1.70 65.45
N ASP A 28 -3.03 -0.96 66.54
CA ASP A 28 -3.25 -1.55 67.87
C ASP A 28 -4.61 -2.27 67.97
N ALA A 29 -5.63 -1.74 67.29
CA ALA A 29 -6.95 -2.37 67.21
C ALA A 29 -6.86 -3.73 66.48
N VAL A 30 -6.13 -3.81 65.37
CA VAL A 30 -5.94 -5.06 64.61
C VAL A 30 -5.09 -6.06 65.40
N ALA A 31 -4.03 -5.62 66.08
CA ALA A 31 -3.23 -6.50 66.95
C ALA A 31 -4.07 -7.07 68.12
N ALA A 32 -4.98 -6.28 68.69
CA ALA A 32 -5.90 -6.75 69.73
C ALA A 32 -6.95 -7.73 69.20
N LEU A 33 -7.42 -7.56 67.95
CA LEU A 33 -8.37 -8.46 67.29
C LEU A 33 -7.76 -9.84 67.00
N ALA A 34 -6.45 -9.89 66.72
CA ALA A 34 -5.74 -11.14 66.46
C ALA A 34 -5.82 -12.13 67.64
N ASN A 35 -5.92 -11.62 68.87
CA ASN A 35 -6.07 -12.45 70.07
C ASN A 35 -7.52 -12.87 70.38
N ARG A 36 -8.49 -12.52 69.52
CA ARG A 36 -9.93 -12.84 69.69
C ARG A 36 -10.50 -13.56 68.46
N PRO A 37 -10.10 -14.83 68.21
CA PRO A 37 -10.50 -15.57 67.01
C PRO A 37 -12.01 -15.82 66.89
N ARG A 38 -12.77 -15.74 68.00
CA ARG A 38 -14.24 -15.81 67.99
C ARG A 38 -14.90 -14.62 67.31
N LEU A 39 -14.21 -13.50 67.10
CA LEU A 39 -14.75 -12.32 66.43
C LEU A 39 -14.38 -12.27 64.94
N TRP A 40 -13.66 -13.27 64.43
CA TRP A 40 -13.20 -13.28 63.05
C TRP A 40 -14.33 -13.64 62.09
N ILE A 41 -14.42 -12.88 61.00
CA ILE A 41 -15.27 -13.18 59.85
C ILE A 41 -14.85 -14.57 59.34
N HIS A 42 -15.82 -15.49 59.19
CA HIS A 42 -15.71 -16.97 59.02
C HIS A 42 -16.13 -17.82 60.24
N THR A 43 -16.12 -17.30 61.47
CA THR A 43 -16.75 -17.99 62.64
C THR A 43 -18.19 -17.54 62.91
N LEU A 44 -18.60 -16.42 62.31
CA LEU A 44 -19.97 -15.88 62.35
C LEU A 44 -20.80 -16.45 61.19
N PRO A 45 -21.83 -17.30 61.44
CA PRO A 45 -22.71 -17.78 60.39
C PRO A 45 -23.63 -16.66 59.87
N VAL A 46 -23.61 -16.42 58.56
CA VAL A 46 -24.54 -15.53 57.88
C VAL A 46 -25.71 -16.36 57.39
N VAL A 47 -26.89 -16.19 57.98
CA VAL A 47 -28.10 -16.88 57.51
C VAL A 47 -28.64 -16.12 56.29
N ARG A 48 -28.48 -16.69 55.10
CA ARG A 48 -29.20 -16.28 53.88
C ARG A 48 -30.41 -17.19 53.72
N HIS A 49 -31.60 -16.64 53.45
CA HIS A 49 -32.63 -17.21 52.57
C HIS A 49 -33.88 -16.29 52.51
N PRO A 50 -34.70 -16.32 51.44
CA PRO A 50 -34.55 -17.07 50.18
C PRO A 50 -34.64 -16.17 48.92
N LEU A 51 -34.16 -16.71 47.80
CA LEU A 51 -34.14 -16.10 46.46
C LEU A 51 -33.10 -14.97 46.33
N GLU A 52 -31.83 -15.34 46.25
CA GLU A 52 -30.83 -14.47 45.61
C GLU A 52 -31.00 -14.61 44.10
N ILE A 53 -30.87 -13.49 43.40
CA ILE A 53 -30.89 -13.48 41.94
C ILE A 53 -29.73 -14.34 41.41
N GLN A 54 -30.06 -15.26 40.52
CA GLN A 54 -29.11 -16.16 39.87
C GLN A 54 -28.81 -15.71 38.45
N GLN A 55 -29.82 -15.18 37.74
CA GLN A 55 -29.70 -14.83 36.33
C GLN A 55 -30.66 -13.70 35.94
N ILE A 56 -30.27 -12.94 34.92
CA ILE A 56 -31.09 -11.95 34.24
C ILE A 56 -31.43 -12.47 32.84
N ASP A 57 -32.73 -12.56 32.53
CA ASP A 57 -33.21 -12.92 31.20
C ASP A 57 -33.78 -11.68 30.51
N LEU A 58 -33.09 -11.17 29.49
CA LEU A 58 -33.59 -10.06 28.67
C LEU A 58 -34.81 -10.51 27.85
N VAL A 59 -35.84 -9.66 27.81
CA VAL A 59 -36.98 -9.87 26.92
C VAL A 59 -36.59 -9.41 25.52
N PRO A 60 -36.61 -10.30 24.50
CA PRO A 60 -36.26 -9.92 23.14
C PRO A 60 -37.15 -8.79 22.60
N TRP A 61 -36.57 -7.88 21.84
CA TRP A 61 -37.34 -6.82 21.18
C TRP A 61 -38.19 -7.34 20.03
N ARG A 62 -37.88 -8.53 19.50
CA ARG A 62 -38.63 -9.21 18.44
C ARG A 62 -39.65 -10.19 19.02
N ASN A 63 -40.83 -10.24 18.41
CA ASN A 63 -41.85 -11.23 18.73
C ASN A 63 -41.50 -12.61 18.11
N ARG A 64 -42.32 -13.64 18.38
CA ARG A 64 -42.13 -15.00 17.81
C ARG A 64 -42.13 -15.06 16.27
N SER A 65 -42.61 -14.02 15.59
CA SER A 65 -42.59 -13.90 14.12
C SER A 65 -41.42 -13.06 13.59
N GLY A 66 -40.42 -12.74 14.43
CA GLY A 66 -39.23 -11.97 14.04
C GLY A 66 -39.43 -10.46 13.88
N ARG A 67 -40.64 -9.94 14.15
CA ARG A 67 -40.96 -8.50 14.01
C ARG A 67 -40.71 -7.75 15.31
N LEU A 68 -40.16 -6.54 15.21
CA LEU A 68 -39.94 -5.67 16.36
C LEU A 68 -41.25 -5.33 17.06
N THR A 69 -41.21 -5.36 18.38
CA THR A 69 -42.34 -5.06 19.26
C THR A 69 -42.46 -3.55 19.46
N ARG A 70 -43.69 -3.03 19.39
CA ARG A 70 -43.95 -1.59 19.53
C ARG A 70 -43.47 -0.98 20.85
N TRP A 71 -43.34 -1.79 21.91
CA TRP A 71 -42.90 -1.28 23.21
C TRP A 71 -41.40 -0.97 23.27
N SER A 72 -40.58 -1.59 22.42
CA SER A 72 -39.11 -1.37 22.42
C SER A 72 -38.72 0.06 22.05
N GLY A 73 -39.52 0.72 21.21
CA GLY A 73 -39.16 2.01 20.62
C GLY A 73 -38.18 1.93 19.44
N LEU A 74 -37.75 0.71 19.07
CA LEU A 74 -36.89 0.46 17.93
C LEU A 74 -37.69 0.34 16.63
N ARG A 75 -37.08 0.78 15.53
CA ARG A 75 -37.62 0.70 14.17
C ARG A 75 -36.81 -0.34 13.35
N PRO A 76 -37.45 -1.10 12.45
CA PRO A 76 -36.72 -1.99 11.55
C PRO A 76 -35.91 -1.17 10.54
N ASP A 77 -34.77 -1.71 10.09
CA ASP A 77 -33.99 -1.17 8.97
C ASP A 77 -34.50 -1.74 7.62
N LEU A 78 -34.02 -1.20 6.49
CA LEU A 78 -34.41 -1.56 5.12
C LEU A 78 -34.22 -3.04 4.80
N ASP A 79 -33.09 -3.59 5.26
CA ASP A 79 -32.78 -5.01 5.16
C ASP A 79 -33.17 -5.69 6.48
N PRO A 80 -34.03 -6.72 6.47
CA PRO A 80 -34.37 -7.47 7.68
C PRO A 80 -33.17 -8.18 8.34
N VAL A 81 -32.00 -8.25 7.67
CA VAL A 81 -30.73 -8.76 8.21
C VAL A 81 -29.99 -7.71 9.06
N ASP A 82 -30.23 -6.42 8.83
CA ASP A 82 -29.53 -5.33 9.51
C ASP A 82 -30.07 -5.07 10.93
N PRO A 83 -29.22 -4.55 11.85
CA PRO A 83 -29.61 -4.26 13.22
C PRO A 83 -30.70 -3.18 13.29
N PRO A 84 -31.65 -3.28 14.23
CA PRO A 84 -32.73 -2.31 14.39
C PRO A 84 -32.22 -0.92 14.77
N LEU A 85 -33.03 0.11 14.48
CA LEU A 85 -32.65 1.53 14.63
C LEU A 85 -33.37 2.18 15.82
N PHE A 86 -32.62 2.90 16.66
CA PHE A 86 -33.14 3.84 17.64
C PHE A 86 -32.92 5.28 17.16
N VAL A 87 -34.01 5.99 16.84
CA VAL A 87 -33.97 7.29 16.15
C VAL A 87 -34.24 8.42 17.14
N LEU A 88 -33.25 9.28 17.39
CA LEU A 88 -33.33 10.47 18.22
C LEU A 88 -33.68 11.70 17.36
N PRO A 89 -34.72 12.50 17.70
CA PRO A 89 -35.10 13.69 16.94
C PRO A 89 -34.07 14.82 17.08
N THR A 90 -33.89 15.61 16.02
CA THR A 90 -32.95 16.76 15.97
C THR A 90 -33.54 18.08 16.48
N SER A 91 -34.86 18.19 16.64
CA SER A 91 -35.53 19.39 17.20
C SER A 91 -36.68 18.98 18.14
N PRO A 92 -36.88 19.68 19.27
CA PRO A 92 -37.88 19.29 20.29
C PRO A 92 -39.35 19.61 19.96
N GLU A 93 -39.70 20.10 18.75
CA GLU A 93 -41.03 20.70 18.49
C GLU A 93 -41.93 19.98 17.48
N THR A 94 -41.56 18.81 16.92
CA THR A 94 -42.28 18.25 15.75
C THR A 94 -42.84 16.83 15.89
N THR A 95 -43.10 16.30 17.09
CA THR A 95 -43.81 15.01 17.19
C THR A 95 -44.58 14.83 18.51
N ASP A 96 -45.88 14.51 18.43
CA ASP A 96 -46.74 14.14 19.59
C ASP A 96 -46.37 12.77 20.21
N GLU A 97 -45.42 12.04 19.64
CA GLU A 97 -44.94 10.74 20.15
C GLU A 97 -43.65 10.90 20.97
N VAL A 98 -43.70 10.48 22.24
CA VAL A 98 -42.54 10.45 23.13
C VAL A 98 -41.55 9.38 22.66
N VAL A 99 -40.49 9.80 21.97
CA VAL A 99 -39.37 8.95 21.54
C VAL A 99 -38.62 8.42 22.76
N LYS A 100 -38.51 7.10 22.87
CA LYS A 100 -37.80 6.41 23.95
C LYS A 100 -37.39 5.02 23.51
N ILE A 101 -36.31 4.48 24.07
CA ILE A 101 -35.99 3.06 24.00
C ILE A 101 -36.35 2.42 25.35
N GLU A 102 -37.13 1.35 25.31
CA GLU A 102 -37.53 0.60 26.51
C GLU A 102 -36.86 -0.77 26.53
N VAL A 103 -36.27 -1.11 27.67
CA VAL A 103 -35.59 -2.38 27.95
C VAL A 103 -36.39 -3.11 29.00
N ARG A 104 -36.63 -4.41 28.81
CA ARG A 104 -37.34 -5.26 29.78
C ARG A 104 -36.55 -6.53 30.07
N TRP A 105 -36.55 -6.96 31.32
CA TRP A 105 -35.90 -8.22 31.73
C TRP A 105 -36.70 -8.93 32.82
N LYS A 106 -36.40 -10.22 33.01
CA LYS A 106 -36.86 -11.02 34.14
C LYS A 106 -35.69 -11.38 35.02
N ALA A 107 -35.94 -11.43 36.31
CA ALA A 107 -34.99 -11.99 37.26
C ALA A 107 -35.35 -13.44 37.56
N GLN A 108 -34.35 -14.31 37.59
CA GLN A 108 -34.49 -15.70 37.98
C GLN A 108 -33.83 -15.93 39.34
N PRO A 109 -34.47 -16.64 40.28
CA PRO A 109 -35.84 -17.19 40.21
C PRO A 109 -36.94 -16.10 40.30
N PRO A 110 -38.16 -16.35 39.78
CA PRO A 110 -39.28 -15.41 39.90
C PRO A 110 -39.74 -15.29 41.37
N GLY A 111 -40.19 -14.10 41.76
CA GLY A 111 -40.70 -13.84 43.12
C GLY A 111 -39.70 -13.23 44.09
N LEU A 112 -38.63 -12.59 43.58
CA LEU A 112 -37.71 -11.79 44.40
C LEU A 112 -38.48 -10.70 45.17
N PRO A 113 -38.11 -10.43 46.44
CA PRO A 113 -38.73 -9.34 47.19
C PRO A 113 -38.50 -7.99 46.51
N ARG A 114 -39.49 -7.09 46.60
CA ARG A 114 -39.31 -5.70 46.15
C ARG A 114 -38.12 -5.07 46.88
N ASP A 115 -37.35 -4.28 46.16
CA ASP A 115 -36.13 -3.60 46.61
C ASP A 115 -34.97 -4.52 47.05
N SER A 116 -35.03 -5.82 46.71
CA SER A 116 -33.96 -6.79 47.04
C SER A 116 -32.75 -6.76 46.12
N VAL A 117 -32.90 -6.27 44.88
CA VAL A 117 -31.86 -6.24 43.86
C VAL A 117 -31.85 -4.87 43.19
N SER A 118 -30.65 -4.33 42.97
CA SER A 118 -30.44 -3.14 42.14
C SER A 118 -29.75 -3.54 40.84
N TYR A 119 -30.25 -3.04 39.73
CA TYR A 119 -29.74 -3.30 38.39
C TYR A 119 -29.05 -2.05 37.84
N HIS A 120 -27.88 -2.23 37.23
CA HIS A 120 -27.25 -1.21 36.41
C HIS A 120 -27.55 -1.52 34.94
N VAL A 121 -28.38 -0.67 34.33
CA VAL A 121 -28.76 -0.77 32.92
C VAL A 121 -27.95 0.28 32.16
N SER A 122 -27.11 -0.15 31.24
CA SER A 122 -26.24 0.72 30.44
C SER A 122 -26.46 0.46 28.95
N ILE A 123 -26.28 1.50 28.14
CA ILE A 123 -26.19 1.42 26.69
C ILE A 123 -24.72 1.63 26.35
N VAL A 124 -24.09 0.61 25.76
CA VAL A 124 -22.66 0.60 25.45
C VAL A 124 -22.43 0.45 23.96
N THR A 125 -21.34 1.02 23.45
CA THR A 125 -20.90 0.84 22.06
C THR A 125 -20.30 -0.54 21.81
N ASP A 126 -19.98 -0.86 20.57
CA ASP A 126 -19.16 -2.02 20.18
C ASP A 126 -17.76 -2.05 20.83
N MET A 127 -17.24 -0.88 21.23
CA MET A 127 -16.00 -0.72 21.99
C MET A 127 -16.18 -0.70 23.53
N ASP A 128 -17.35 -1.10 24.05
CA ASP A 128 -17.73 -1.09 25.49
C ASP A 128 -17.68 0.30 26.17
N GLU A 129 -17.78 1.39 25.40
CA GLU A 129 -17.94 2.75 25.93
C GLU A 129 -19.40 3.00 26.34
N GLU A 130 -19.64 3.45 27.57
CA GLU A 130 -20.98 3.73 28.09
C GLU A 130 -21.53 5.06 27.58
N LEU A 131 -22.59 5.01 26.76
CA LEU A 131 -23.28 6.18 26.21
C LEU A 131 -24.31 6.76 27.16
N ALA A 132 -25.02 5.90 27.90
CA ALA A 132 -26.04 6.27 28.87
C ALA A 132 -26.26 5.14 29.88
N SER A 133 -26.54 5.46 31.14
CA SER A 133 -26.84 4.46 32.17
C SER A 133 -27.89 4.91 33.17
N LYS A 134 -28.59 3.93 33.77
CA LYS A 134 -29.58 4.13 34.84
C LYS A 134 -29.54 2.98 35.84
N LEU A 135 -29.71 3.34 37.11
CA LEU A 135 -29.82 2.38 38.21
C LEU A 135 -31.30 2.12 38.52
N VAL A 136 -31.72 0.85 38.45
CA VAL A 136 -33.13 0.44 38.60
C VAL A 136 -33.26 -0.56 39.75
N VAL A 137 -34.16 -0.29 40.68
CA VAL A 137 -34.43 -1.18 41.82
C VAL A 137 -35.56 -2.16 41.48
N HIS A 138 -35.42 -3.44 41.88
CA HIS A 138 -36.38 -4.52 41.61
C HIS A 138 -37.76 -4.22 42.20
N ARG A 139 -38.83 -4.22 41.37
CA ARG A 139 -40.17 -3.81 41.77
C ARG A 139 -41.06 -4.97 42.23
N GLY A 140 -40.62 -6.22 42.08
CA GLY A 140 -41.37 -7.42 42.45
C GLY A 140 -42.40 -7.83 41.39
N GLY A 141 -42.26 -7.32 40.15
CA GLY A 141 -43.14 -7.63 39.03
C GLY A 141 -42.67 -8.85 38.23
N GLN A 142 -43.51 -9.33 37.31
CA GLN A 142 -43.11 -10.39 36.37
C GLN A 142 -42.02 -9.93 35.39
N TYR A 143 -41.95 -8.63 35.11
CA TYR A 143 -40.95 -7.98 34.26
C TYR A 143 -40.50 -6.68 34.92
N GLU A 144 -39.20 -6.46 34.92
CA GLU A 144 -38.60 -5.17 35.24
C GLU A 144 -38.39 -4.38 33.93
N SER A 145 -38.39 -3.05 34.00
CA SER A 145 -38.18 -2.22 32.82
C SER A 145 -37.44 -0.92 33.09
N CYS A 146 -36.66 -0.49 32.09
CA CYS A 146 -35.93 0.77 32.07
C CYS A 146 -36.20 1.51 30.75
N LYS A 147 -36.24 2.84 30.79
CA LYS A 147 -36.50 3.69 29.63
C LYS A 147 -35.40 4.74 29.51
N PHE A 148 -34.82 4.85 28.32
CA PHE A 148 -33.93 5.94 27.95
C PHE A 148 -34.64 6.89 26.98
N PHE A 149 -34.44 8.18 27.19
CA PHE A 149 -34.98 9.29 26.44
C PHE A 149 -33.83 10.04 25.73
N PRO A 150 -34.12 10.88 24.72
CA PRO A 150 -33.11 11.62 23.98
C PRO A 150 -32.16 12.46 24.87
N GLU A 151 -32.66 12.95 26.01
CA GLU A 151 -31.90 13.72 27.00
C GLU A 151 -30.80 12.91 27.69
N ASP A 152 -30.94 11.58 27.75
CA ASP A 152 -29.95 10.69 28.35
C ASP A 152 -28.68 10.54 27.49
N PHE A 153 -28.65 11.13 26.28
CA PHE A 153 -27.53 11.08 25.32
C PHE A 153 -26.95 12.48 25.01
N PRO A 154 -26.38 13.20 25.99
CA PRO A 154 -25.96 14.59 25.80
C PRO A 154 -24.75 14.78 24.86
N SER A 155 -23.91 13.75 24.68
CA SER A 155 -22.62 13.80 23.98
C SER A 155 -22.65 13.38 22.50
N LEU A 156 -23.82 13.11 21.92
CA LEU A 156 -23.92 12.64 20.53
C LEU A 156 -23.88 13.79 19.51
N ASP A 157 -22.99 13.72 18.52
CA ASP A 157 -22.90 14.69 17.42
C ASP A 157 -24.20 14.73 16.56
N GLU A 158 -24.45 15.87 15.91
CA GLU A 158 -25.50 15.97 14.88
C GLU A 158 -25.13 15.05 13.69
N ASN A 159 -25.98 14.05 13.40
CA ASN A 159 -25.76 12.95 12.45
C ASN A 159 -24.92 11.76 12.97
N ALA A 160 -24.80 11.56 14.29
CA ALA A 160 -24.18 10.35 14.83
C ALA A 160 -24.96 9.08 14.42
N SER A 161 -24.22 8.09 13.93
CA SER A 161 -24.67 6.71 13.70
C SER A 161 -23.75 5.79 14.49
N ILE A 162 -24.26 5.22 15.58
CA ILE A 162 -23.44 4.50 16.55
C ILE A 162 -24.04 3.11 16.79
N PRO A 163 -23.31 2.02 16.48
CA PRO A 163 -23.72 0.69 16.89
C PRO A 163 -23.63 0.57 18.41
N ALA A 164 -24.68 0.06 19.03
CA ALA A 164 -24.82 -0.04 20.48
C ALA A 164 -25.57 -1.31 20.88
N ARG A 165 -25.40 -1.69 22.14
CA ARG A 165 -26.17 -2.75 22.79
C ARG A 165 -26.52 -2.34 24.22
N VAL A 166 -27.59 -2.91 24.76
CA VAL A 166 -27.96 -2.72 26.17
C VAL A 166 -27.32 -3.82 26.99
N VAL A 167 -26.70 -3.44 28.12
CA VAL A 167 -26.19 -4.37 29.12
C VAL A 167 -26.90 -4.13 30.45
N VAL A 168 -27.50 -5.19 31.00
CA VAL A 168 -28.13 -5.20 32.33
C VAL A 168 -27.27 -6.05 33.27
N SER A 169 -26.78 -5.45 34.34
CA SER A 169 -25.97 -6.13 35.37
C SER A 169 -26.56 -5.91 36.76
N VAL A 170 -26.21 -6.78 37.72
CA VAL A 170 -26.60 -6.61 39.12
C VAL A 170 -25.54 -5.80 39.85
N VAL A 171 -25.95 -4.71 40.50
CA VAL A 171 -25.06 -3.86 41.28
C VAL A 171 -24.52 -4.64 42.48
N ASP A 172 -23.22 -4.55 42.73
CA ASP A 172 -22.51 -5.19 43.85
C ASP A 172 -22.60 -6.72 43.92
N ASN A 173 -22.90 -7.38 42.79
CA ASN A 173 -22.91 -8.84 42.70
C ASN A 173 -22.35 -9.34 41.35
N GLU A 174 -21.02 -9.47 41.27
CA GLU A 174 -20.29 -9.97 40.10
C GLU A 174 -20.54 -11.46 39.79
N SER A 175 -21.20 -12.19 40.69
CA SER A 175 -21.49 -13.63 40.47
C SER A 175 -22.66 -13.88 39.50
N VAL A 176 -23.42 -12.85 39.14
CA VAL A 176 -24.49 -12.93 38.13
C VAL A 176 -23.99 -12.34 36.82
N GLU A 177 -23.92 -13.16 35.77
CA GLU A 177 -23.47 -12.69 34.45
C GLU A 177 -24.37 -11.57 33.91
N PRO A 178 -23.79 -10.47 33.38
CA PRO A 178 -24.56 -9.43 32.72
C PRO A 178 -25.29 -9.95 31.47
N ALA A 179 -26.55 -9.57 31.31
CA ALA A 179 -27.32 -9.88 30.12
C ALA A 179 -27.19 -8.75 29.08
N ALA A 180 -26.85 -9.11 27.84
CA ALA A 180 -26.73 -8.18 26.71
C ALA A 180 -27.85 -8.36 25.67
N SER A 181 -28.33 -7.27 25.09
CA SER A 181 -29.33 -7.30 24.01
C SER A 181 -28.72 -7.68 22.65
N GLU A 182 -29.55 -7.86 21.63
CA GLU A 182 -29.10 -7.77 20.23
C GLU A 182 -28.53 -6.36 19.96
N ASP A 183 -27.63 -6.24 18.99
CA ASP A 183 -27.08 -4.95 18.58
C ASP A 183 -28.15 -4.11 17.89
N PHE A 184 -28.10 -2.80 18.10
CA PHE A 184 -28.97 -1.81 17.47
C PHE A 184 -28.16 -0.55 17.15
N VAL A 185 -28.65 0.30 16.25
CA VAL A 185 -27.94 1.54 15.88
C VAL A 185 -28.68 2.74 16.44
N ILE A 186 -27.97 3.60 17.18
CA ILE A 186 -28.48 4.90 17.60
C ILE A 186 -28.21 5.91 16.47
N LEU A 187 -29.28 6.52 15.97
CA LEU A 187 -29.25 7.55 14.93
C LEU A 187 -29.81 8.85 15.49
N ARG A 188 -29.06 9.95 15.43
CA ARG A 188 -29.57 11.30 15.74
C ARG A 188 -29.93 12.02 14.44
N GLY A 189 -31.24 12.17 14.17
CA GLY A 189 -31.82 12.64 12.90
C GLY A 189 -32.88 11.67 12.34
N GLU A 190 -33.41 11.91 11.15
CA GLU A 190 -34.33 10.95 10.50
C GLU A 190 -33.58 9.68 10.02
N PRO A 191 -34.18 8.48 10.13
CA PRO A 191 -33.59 7.24 9.61
C PRO A 191 -33.38 7.40 8.11
N LEU A 192 -32.22 6.97 7.61
CA LEU A 192 -31.77 7.19 6.23
C LEU A 192 -32.60 6.43 5.17
N GLU A 193 -33.81 5.98 5.49
CA GLU A 193 -34.84 5.67 4.51
C GLU A 193 -35.47 6.96 3.98
N HIS A 194 -34.70 7.63 3.14
CA HIS A 194 -34.98 8.73 2.19
C HIS A 194 -33.69 9.52 1.88
N ARG A 195 -32.51 9.00 2.27
CA ARG A 195 -31.19 9.46 1.80
C ARG A 195 -30.36 8.39 1.11
N ALA A 196 -30.99 7.31 0.62
CA ALA A 196 -30.54 6.78 -0.66
C ALA A 196 -30.80 7.87 -1.71
N ALA A 197 -29.76 8.68 -1.98
CA ALA A 197 -29.74 9.94 -2.74
C ALA A 197 -30.04 11.22 -1.92
N ARG A 198 -29.01 11.74 -1.21
CA ARG A 198 -28.77 13.20 -1.02
C ARG A 198 -27.45 13.57 -0.32
N GLY A 199 -26.59 12.60 0.00
CA GLY A 199 -25.14 12.87 0.17
C GLY A 199 -24.48 12.98 -1.20
N ALA A 200 -23.52 13.90 -1.36
CA ALA A 200 -22.76 14.00 -2.61
C ALA A 200 -21.75 12.84 -2.70
N THR A 201 -21.72 12.14 -3.83
CA THR A 201 -20.72 11.10 -4.09
C THR A 201 -19.41 11.76 -4.50
N ARG A 202 -18.34 11.47 -3.75
CA ARG A 202 -16.98 11.92 -4.10
C ARG A 202 -16.45 11.15 -5.29
N VAL A 203 -15.89 11.86 -6.26
CA VAL A 203 -15.26 11.30 -7.47
C VAL A 203 -13.93 11.99 -7.73
N ARG A 204 -13.03 11.35 -8.49
CA ARG A 204 -11.73 11.98 -8.85
C ARG A 204 -11.91 13.13 -9.83
N THR A 205 -12.85 12.95 -10.76
CA THR A 205 -13.32 13.93 -11.76
C THR A 205 -14.80 13.68 -12.05
N PHE A 206 -15.51 14.70 -12.54
CA PHE A 206 -16.94 14.60 -12.83
C PHE A 206 -17.28 13.62 -13.96
N SER A 207 -16.37 13.33 -14.89
CA SER A 207 -16.62 12.31 -15.93
C SER A 207 -16.90 10.92 -15.33
N GLU A 208 -16.25 10.56 -14.21
CA GLU A 208 -16.50 9.31 -13.47
C GLU A 208 -17.86 9.28 -12.76
N GLY A 209 -18.47 10.44 -12.50
CA GLY A 209 -19.83 10.55 -12.01
C GLY A 209 -20.85 10.51 -13.15
N LEU A 210 -20.58 11.29 -14.20
CA LEU A 210 -21.45 11.48 -15.36
C LEU A 210 -21.62 10.21 -16.20
N MET A 211 -20.65 9.29 -16.18
CA MET A 211 -20.82 7.98 -16.82
C MET A 211 -21.96 7.14 -16.22
N GLU A 212 -22.51 7.49 -15.06
CA GLU A 212 -23.72 6.85 -14.53
C GLU A 212 -24.99 7.24 -15.31
N ALA A 213 -24.93 8.26 -16.18
CA ALA A 213 -26.04 8.64 -17.03
C ALA A 213 -26.52 7.47 -17.91
N LYS A 214 -27.83 7.48 -18.20
CA LYS A 214 -28.46 6.45 -19.04
C LYS A 214 -28.04 6.54 -20.50
N ALA A 215 -27.78 7.75 -21.00
CA ALA A 215 -27.51 8.04 -22.39
C ALA A 215 -26.43 9.13 -22.54
N ARG A 216 -25.73 9.14 -23.68
CA ARG A 216 -24.63 10.07 -23.97
C ARG A 216 -25.14 11.50 -24.11
N GLU A 217 -26.30 11.67 -24.73
CA GLU A 217 -26.95 12.93 -25.04
C GLU A 217 -27.24 13.72 -23.77
N ALA A 218 -27.66 13.03 -22.70
CA ALA A 218 -27.93 13.66 -21.41
C ALA A 218 -26.65 14.25 -20.78
N VAL A 219 -25.49 13.63 -21.01
CA VAL A 219 -24.19 14.18 -20.56
C VAL A 219 -23.85 15.41 -21.40
N THR A 220 -23.98 15.33 -22.72
CA THR A 220 -23.68 16.46 -23.61
C THR A 220 -24.59 17.66 -23.38
N GLU A 221 -25.89 17.43 -23.17
CA GLU A 221 -26.85 18.48 -22.83
C GLU A 221 -26.50 19.14 -21.50
N PHE A 222 -26.20 18.35 -20.46
CA PHE A 222 -25.79 18.86 -19.15
C PHE A 222 -24.53 19.73 -19.26
N VAL A 223 -23.49 19.22 -19.92
CA VAL A 223 -22.21 19.91 -20.09
C VAL A 223 -22.36 21.17 -20.95
N SER A 224 -23.24 21.15 -21.96
CA SER A 224 -23.51 22.31 -22.82
C SER A 224 -24.35 23.40 -22.12
N ALA A 225 -25.11 23.04 -21.08
CA ALA A 225 -25.89 23.99 -20.30
C ALA A 225 -25.06 24.81 -19.31
N ILE A 226 -23.83 24.37 -18.99
CA ILE A 226 -22.92 25.08 -18.09
C ILE A 226 -22.39 26.33 -18.81
N SER A 227 -22.53 27.48 -18.17
CA SER A 227 -22.15 28.78 -18.72
C SER A 227 -21.75 29.74 -17.61
N PRO A 228 -21.08 30.86 -17.91
CA PRO A 228 -20.79 31.88 -16.90
C PRO A 228 -22.04 32.41 -16.17
N GLN A 229 -23.22 32.37 -16.80
CA GLN A 229 -24.50 32.77 -16.21
C GLN A 229 -25.09 31.69 -15.29
N ARG A 230 -24.70 30.42 -15.49
CA ARG A 230 -25.13 29.28 -14.68
C ARG A 230 -23.93 28.38 -14.37
N PRO A 231 -23.00 28.83 -13.51
CA PRO A 231 -21.80 28.09 -13.21
C PRO A 231 -22.07 26.91 -12.27
N LEU A 232 -21.10 26.00 -12.15
CA LEU A 232 -21.11 24.99 -11.10
C LEU A 232 -20.88 25.63 -9.73
N GLU A 233 -21.63 25.16 -8.72
CA GLU A 233 -21.58 25.69 -7.36
C GLU A 233 -20.38 25.11 -6.59
N VAL A 234 -19.78 25.93 -5.71
CA VAL A 234 -18.76 25.48 -4.75
C VAL A 234 -19.34 25.58 -3.35
N ASN A 235 -19.27 24.50 -2.58
CA ASN A 235 -19.82 24.45 -1.23
C ASN A 235 -18.85 25.05 -0.18
N PRO A 236 -19.33 25.31 1.05
CA PRO A 236 -18.49 25.90 2.11
C PRO A 236 -17.29 25.05 2.54
N LYS A 237 -17.28 23.75 2.19
CA LYS A 237 -16.15 22.83 2.45
C LYS A 237 -15.16 22.77 1.28
N SER A 238 -15.26 23.70 0.33
CA SER A 238 -14.41 23.80 -0.85
C SER A 238 -14.54 22.63 -1.83
N TYR A 239 -15.73 22.05 -1.98
CA TYR A 239 -16.00 21.09 -3.06
C TYR A 239 -16.83 21.73 -4.17
N VAL A 240 -16.45 21.48 -5.43
CA VAL A 240 -17.30 21.79 -6.59
C VAL A 240 -18.40 20.74 -6.66
N GLU A 241 -19.64 21.16 -6.90
CA GLU A 241 -20.80 20.28 -6.93
C GLU A 241 -21.39 20.17 -8.34
N CYS A 242 -21.56 18.94 -8.80
CA CYS A 242 -22.23 18.61 -10.04
C CYS A 242 -23.55 17.90 -9.73
N ARG A 243 -24.68 18.55 -10.06
CA ARG A 243 -26.03 17.97 -9.89
C ARG A 243 -26.62 17.65 -11.26
N VAL A 244 -26.84 16.37 -11.51
CA VAL A 244 -27.38 15.90 -12.79
C VAL A 244 -28.83 15.51 -12.57
N ALA A 245 -29.76 16.33 -13.06
CA ALA A 245 -31.20 16.17 -12.80
C ALA A 245 -31.73 14.79 -13.26
N SER A 246 -31.21 14.27 -14.37
CA SER A 246 -31.57 12.95 -14.89
C SER A 246 -31.12 11.79 -14.01
N LEU A 247 -30.13 12.00 -13.14
CA LEU A 247 -29.58 10.98 -12.24
C LEU A 247 -30.12 11.03 -10.82
N GLN A 248 -30.75 12.15 -10.41
CA GLN A 248 -31.10 12.42 -9.01
C GLN A 248 -29.91 12.22 -8.04
N LYS A 249 -28.68 12.33 -8.55
CA LYS A 249 -27.42 12.18 -7.81
C LYS A 249 -26.65 13.49 -7.86
N LYS A 250 -25.87 13.69 -6.80
CA LYS A 250 -24.95 14.80 -6.63
C LYS A 250 -23.54 14.23 -6.56
N PHE A 251 -22.63 14.77 -7.36
CA PHE A 251 -21.22 14.43 -7.31
C PHE A 251 -20.42 15.62 -6.80
N GLU A 252 -19.33 15.37 -6.10
CA GLU A 252 -18.45 16.42 -5.60
C GLU A 252 -16.96 16.11 -5.83
N VAL A 253 -16.18 17.15 -6.11
CA VAL A 253 -14.73 17.10 -6.29
C VAL A 253 -14.10 18.19 -5.44
N PHE A 254 -13.07 17.84 -4.66
CA PHE A 254 -12.39 18.81 -3.80
C PHE A 254 -11.64 19.86 -4.63
N ARG A 255 -11.86 21.14 -4.32
CA ARG A 255 -11.18 22.29 -4.91
C ARG A 255 -10.21 22.89 -3.90
N PRO A 256 -8.89 22.70 -4.09
CA PRO A 256 -7.91 23.17 -3.13
C PRO A 256 -7.90 24.70 -2.99
N PRO A 257 -7.75 25.27 -1.78
CA PRO A 257 -7.83 26.72 -1.56
C PRO A 257 -6.83 27.54 -2.39
N LEU A 258 -5.57 27.09 -2.50
CA LEU A 258 -4.57 27.80 -3.31
C LEU A 258 -4.93 27.78 -4.80
N LEU A 259 -5.45 26.64 -5.28
CA LEU A 259 -5.91 26.52 -6.67
C LEU A 259 -7.09 27.47 -6.92
N ALA A 260 -8.05 27.55 -5.99
CA ALA A 260 -9.18 28.46 -6.09
C ALA A 260 -8.74 29.93 -6.16
N ALA A 261 -7.77 30.33 -5.35
CA ALA A 261 -7.22 31.70 -5.35
C ALA A 261 -6.54 32.05 -6.69
N VAL A 262 -5.69 31.14 -7.19
CA VAL A 262 -4.97 31.30 -8.47
C VAL A 262 -5.91 31.35 -9.67
N GLU A 263 -6.90 30.45 -9.73
CA GLU A 263 -7.89 30.43 -10.81
C GLU A 263 -8.78 31.68 -10.81
N LYS A 264 -9.15 32.17 -9.62
CA LYS A 264 -9.89 33.42 -9.46
C LYS A 264 -9.07 34.58 -10.04
N GLY A 265 -7.83 34.76 -9.60
CA GLY A 265 -6.95 35.83 -10.08
C GLY A 265 -6.65 35.73 -11.58
N TRP A 266 -6.52 34.51 -12.12
CA TRP A 266 -6.34 34.29 -13.56
C TRP A 266 -7.57 34.74 -14.35
N SER A 267 -8.77 34.40 -13.90
CA SER A 267 -10.02 34.81 -14.55
C SER A 267 -10.28 36.32 -14.45
N GLU A 268 -10.01 36.94 -13.30
CA GLU A 268 -10.19 38.39 -13.06
C GLU A 268 -9.21 39.23 -13.88
N SER A 269 -8.02 38.68 -14.17
CA SER A 269 -7.00 39.35 -14.99
C SER A 269 -7.16 39.10 -16.50
N ASN A 270 -8.29 38.55 -16.95
CA ASN A 270 -8.57 38.18 -18.35
C ASN A 270 -7.66 37.09 -18.94
N GLY A 271 -7.29 36.10 -18.13
CA GLY A 271 -6.56 34.90 -18.56
C GLY A 271 -5.17 35.18 -19.13
N PRO A 272 -4.30 35.96 -18.47
CA PRO A 272 -2.97 36.28 -18.98
C PRO A 272 -2.08 35.02 -19.07
N VAL A 273 -1.11 35.05 -19.98
CA VAL A 273 -0.12 33.98 -20.14
C VAL A 273 1.04 34.24 -19.17
N GLY A 274 1.30 33.29 -18.28
CA GLY A 274 2.34 33.45 -17.26
C GLY A 274 2.29 32.37 -16.20
N ARG A 275 3.03 32.58 -15.11
CA ARG A 275 3.13 31.64 -13.99
C ARG A 275 2.88 32.35 -12.67
N TRP A 276 2.58 31.60 -11.62
CA TRP A 276 2.32 32.13 -10.29
C TRP A 276 3.50 31.87 -9.36
N VAL A 277 3.67 32.70 -8.34
CA VAL A 277 4.63 32.49 -7.25
C VAL A 277 3.88 32.59 -5.92
N ALA A 278 4.02 31.59 -5.07
CA ALA A 278 3.46 31.61 -3.73
C ALA A 278 4.55 31.36 -2.68
N ARG A 279 4.57 32.18 -1.63
CA ARG A 279 5.53 32.05 -0.53
C ARG A 279 4.89 31.31 0.63
N VAL A 280 5.60 30.34 1.19
CA VAL A 280 5.12 29.52 2.32
C VAL A 280 6.05 29.61 3.52
N ARG A 281 5.46 29.49 4.71
CA ARG A 281 6.17 29.29 5.97
C ARG A 281 6.74 27.87 6.03
N SER A 282 7.57 27.58 7.02
CA SER A 282 8.09 26.22 7.28
C SER A 282 6.99 25.18 7.50
N SER A 283 5.80 25.61 7.94
CA SER A 283 4.63 24.74 8.06
C SER A 283 3.98 24.38 6.72
N GLY A 284 4.35 25.02 5.60
CA GLY A 284 3.66 24.90 4.31
C GLY A 284 2.47 25.84 4.15
N VAL A 285 2.10 26.60 5.19
CA VAL A 285 1.03 27.60 5.12
C VAL A 285 1.48 28.82 4.32
N LEU A 286 0.60 29.34 3.47
CA LEU A 286 0.85 30.55 2.68
C LEU A 286 1.17 31.75 3.57
N ALA A 287 2.18 32.51 3.16
CA ALA A 287 2.63 33.72 3.87
C ALA A 287 1.98 34.99 3.32
N ALA A 288 1.60 34.99 2.05
CA ALA A 288 0.94 36.07 1.33
C ALA A 288 0.09 35.49 0.19
N GLU A 289 -0.74 36.32 -0.44
CA GLU A 289 -1.45 35.93 -1.65
C GLU A 289 -0.47 35.60 -2.80
N PRO A 290 -0.82 34.65 -3.70
CA PRO A 290 0.01 34.32 -4.85
C PRO A 290 0.18 35.51 -5.81
N GLU A 291 1.41 35.72 -6.26
CA GLU A 291 1.79 36.76 -7.22
C GLU A 291 1.79 36.18 -8.64
N PHE A 292 1.25 36.90 -9.61
CA PHE A 292 1.31 36.51 -11.01
C PHE A 292 2.52 37.13 -11.72
N LEU A 293 3.30 36.29 -12.38
CA LEU A 293 4.43 36.69 -13.23
C LEU A 293 4.05 36.47 -14.70
N PRO A 294 3.78 37.54 -15.47
CA PRO A 294 3.46 37.43 -16.89
C PRO A 294 4.67 36.95 -17.69
N VAL A 295 4.40 36.23 -18.77
CA VAL A 295 5.40 35.95 -19.80
C VAL A 295 5.23 36.99 -20.90
N GLU A 296 6.31 37.71 -21.20
CA GLU A 296 6.35 38.62 -22.34
C GLU A 296 6.39 37.82 -23.65
N CYS A 297 5.88 38.39 -24.74
CA CYS A 297 5.93 37.73 -26.05
C CYS A 297 7.39 37.45 -26.43
N PRO A 298 7.82 36.18 -26.54
CA PRO A 298 9.20 35.89 -26.91
C PRO A 298 9.48 36.35 -28.34
N ALA A 299 10.72 36.79 -28.61
CA ALA A 299 11.10 37.26 -29.95
C ALA A 299 10.98 36.18 -31.03
N ALA A 300 11.09 34.90 -30.65
CA ALA A 300 10.91 33.76 -31.53
C ALA A 300 9.44 33.45 -31.89
N VAL A 301 8.48 34.15 -31.28
CA VAL A 301 7.04 33.95 -31.50
C VAL A 301 6.47 35.14 -32.29
N SER A 302 5.67 34.86 -33.32
CA SER A 302 5.01 35.93 -34.09
C SER A 302 3.95 36.66 -33.27
N GLU A 303 3.80 37.98 -33.48
CA GLU A 303 2.77 38.77 -32.81
C GLU A 303 1.34 38.22 -33.05
N GLN A 304 1.10 37.66 -34.24
CA GLN A 304 -0.18 37.05 -34.60
C GLN A 304 -0.45 35.77 -33.79
N ASP A 305 0.53 34.87 -33.66
CA ASP A 305 0.39 33.64 -32.87
C ASP A 305 0.23 33.97 -31.38
N TRP A 306 0.95 34.98 -30.89
CA TRP A 306 0.84 35.46 -29.51
C TRP A 306 -0.53 36.10 -29.20
N ALA A 307 -1.03 36.96 -30.10
CA ALA A 307 -2.35 37.57 -29.97
C ALA A 307 -3.46 36.50 -29.99
N ARG A 308 -3.32 35.48 -30.85
CA ARG A 308 -4.23 34.33 -30.89
C ARG A 308 -4.21 33.55 -29.59
N LEU A 309 -3.03 33.22 -29.06
CA LEU A 309 -2.88 32.53 -27.77
C LEU A 309 -3.55 33.33 -26.65
N THR A 310 -3.27 34.62 -26.56
CA THR A 310 -3.80 35.51 -25.50
C THR A 310 -5.34 35.57 -25.55
N SER A 311 -5.91 35.68 -26.76
CA SER A 311 -7.37 35.65 -26.96
C SER A 311 -8.00 34.33 -26.52
N LEU A 312 -7.38 33.20 -26.86
CA LEU A 312 -7.87 31.87 -26.47
C LEU A 312 -7.67 31.58 -24.99
N SER A 313 -6.58 32.06 -24.40
CA SER A 313 -6.32 31.97 -22.96
C SER A 313 -7.39 32.71 -22.15
N ARG A 314 -7.84 33.88 -22.62
CA ARG A 314 -8.99 34.60 -22.05
C ARG A 314 -10.26 33.75 -22.09
N LYS A 315 -10.62 33.19 -23.25
CA LYS A 315 -11.79 32.30 -23.39
C LYS A 315 -11.71 31.09 -22.48
N MET A 316 -10.52 30.48 -22.36
CA MET A 316 -10.28 29.34 -21.49
C MET A 316 -10.43 29.70 -20.01
N ALA A 317 -9.97 30.89 -19.58
CA ALA A 317 -10.16 31.36 -18.22
C ALA A 317 -11.64 31.62 -17.88
N GLU A 318 -12.41 32.19 -18.81
CA GLU A 318 -13.86 32.35 -18.66
C GLU A 318 -14.57 30.99 -18.57
N HIS A 319 -14.13 30.03 -19.37
CA HIS A 319 -14.63 28.66 -19.33
C HIS A 319 -14.31 27.97 -18.00
N PHE A 320 -13.09 28.11 -17.47
CA PHE A 320 -12.71 27.58 -16.16
C PHE A 320 -13.61 28.12 -15.04
N ARG A 321 -13.88 29.42 -15.06
CA ARG A 321 -14.78 30.05 -14.10
C ARG A 321 -16.20 29.49 -14.16
N ALA A 322 -16.75 29.23 -15.35
CA ALA A 322 -18.09 28.65 -15.51
C ALA A 322 -18.21 27.25 -14.88
N PHE A 323 -17.16 26.44 -14.94
CA PHE A 323 -17.14 25.08 -14.41
C PHE A 323 -16.66 25.01 -12.94
N GLY A 324 -16.65 26.13 -12.22
CA GLY A 324 -16.22 26.16 -10.82
C GLY A 324 -14.71 25.95 -10.62
N GLY A 325 -13.90 26.12 -11.67
CA GLY A 325 -12.45 25.94 -11.68
C GLY A 325 -11.97 24.78 -12.57
N GLY A 326 -10.68 24.47 -12.47
CA GLY A 326 -10.01 23.40 -13.20
C GLY A 326 -10.44 22.00 -12.75
N VAL A 327 -10.76 21.82 -11.47
CA VAL A 327 -11.24 20.52 -10.92
C VAL A 327 -12.67 20.18 -11.33
N GLY A 328 -13.42 21.17 -11.81
CA GLY A 328 -14.79 20.98 -12.27
C GLY A 328 -14.95 20.83 -13.78
N GLN A 329 -13.84 20.84 -14.52
CA GLN A 329 -13.85 20.68 -15.97
C GLN A 329 -14.43 19.32 -16.38
N ILE A 330 -15.22 19.32 -17.45
CA ILE A 330 -15.73 18.12 -18.11
C ILE A 330 -15.53 18.30 -19.61
N TYR A 331 -14.52 17.63 -20.18
CA TYR A 331 -14.16 17.82 -21.57
C TYR A 331 -14.96 16.88 -22.49
N ASP A 332 -16.18 17.29 -22.85
CA ASP A 332 -17.00 16.59 -23.84
C ASP A 332 -16.69 17.08 -25.27
N GLN A 333 -16.10 16.22 -26.10
CA GLN A 333 -15.80 16.55 -27.51
C GLN A 333 -17.04 16.84 -28.38
N HIS A 334 -18.23 16.44 -27.95
CA HIS A 334 -19.49 16.68 -28.66
C HIS A 334 -20.17 17.99 -28.25
N ALA A 335 -19.65 18.68 -27.22
CA ALA A 335 -20.17 19.99 -26.83
C ALA A 335 -19.82 21.06 -27.87
N SER A 336 -20.76 21.96 -28.17
CA SER A 336 -20.59 22.98 -29.21
C SER A 336 -19.44 23.96 -28.96
N TRP A 337 -19.07 24.15 -27.69
CA TRP A 337 -17.97 25.01 -27.27
C TRP A 337 -16.60 24.34 -27.32
N PHE A 338 -16.52 23.01 -27.48
CA PHE A 338 -15.26 22.26 -27.35
C PHE A 338 -14.21 22.71 -28.39
N ASP A 339 -14.61 22.78 -29.65
CA ASP A 339 -13.73 23.20 -30.74
C ASP A 339 -13.23 24.65 -30.61
N PRO A 340 -14.11 25.67 -30.51
CA PRO A 340 -13.69 27.08 -30.48
C PRO A 340 -13.00 27.53 -29.17
N VAL A 341 -13.03 26.71 -28.12
CA VAL A 341 -12.41 27.03 -26.82
C VAL A 341 -11.25 26.09 -26.53
N VAL A 342 -11.50 24.80 -26.35
CA VAL A 342 -10.51 23.84 -25.83
C VAL A 342 -9.54 23.39 -26.93
N LYS A 343 -10.06 22.95 -28.07
CA LYS A 343 -9.21 22.49 -29.19
C LYS A 343 -8.35 23.64 -29.70
N ASP A 344 -8.93 24.81 -29.96
CA ASP A 344 -8.19 25.97 -30.42
C ASP A 344 -7.13 26.44 -29.41
N TYR A 345 -7.44 26.41 -28.10
CA TYR A 345 -6.48 26.69 -27.03
C TYR A 345 -5.26 25.77 -27.10
N LEU A 346 -5.48 24.45 -27.22
CA LEU A 346 -4.41 23.47 -27.33
C LEU A 346 -3.57 23.67 -28.61
N LEU A 347 -4.19 23.99 -29.74
CA LEU A 347 -3.50 24.26 -31.00
C LEU A 347 -2.66 25.54 -30.94
N ALA A 348 -3.17 26.60 -30.31
CA ALA A 348 -2.42 27.83 -30.12
C ALA A 348 -1.20 27.60 -29.22
N TRP A 349 -1.34 26.84 -28.13
CA TRP A 349 -0.21 26.44 -27.28
C TRP A 349 0.81 25.59 -28.03
N ALA A 350 0.37 24.60 -28.80
CA ALA A 350 1.28 23.78 -29.59
C ALA A 350 2.09 24.64 -30.57
N ARG A 351 1.45 25.61 -31.24
CA ARG A 351 2.12 26.53 -32.16
C ARG A 351 3.18 27.38 -31.46
N VAL A 352 2.86 27.90 -30.28
CA VAL A 352 3.69 28.86 -29.56
C VAL A 352 4.91 28.19 -28.90
N LEU A 353 4.74 26.94 -28.44
CA LEU A 353 5.81 26.10 -27.87
C LEU A 353 6.82 25.60 -28.93
N GLU A 354 6.53 25.71 -30.23
CA GLU A 354 7.50 25.39 -31.29
C GLU A 354 8.75 26.26 -31.26
N SER A 355 8.66 27.44 -30.63
CA SER A 355 9.80 28.32 -30.38
C SER A 355 10.86 27.70 -29.47
N GLY A 356 10.49 26.72 -28.62
CA GLY A 356 11.40 26.12 -27.64
C GLY A 356 11.70 27.01 -26.43
N GLU A 357 10.95 28.10 -26.23
CA GLU A 357 11.16 29.08 -25.17
C GLU A 357 10.81 28.51 -23.78
N PRO A 358 11.77 28.42 -22.84
CA PRO A 358 11.55 27.79 -21.53
C PRO A 358 10.43 28.42 -20.70
N ALA A 359 10.25 29.74 -20.81
CA ALA A 359 9.22 30.49 -20.08
C ALA A 359 7.79 30.06 -20.46
N LEU A 360 7.57 29.63 -21.72
CA LEU A 360 6.27 29.15 -22.19
C LEU A 360 5.91 27.80 -21.57
N ALA A 361 6.89 26.90 -21.40
CA ALA A 361 6.68 25.62 -20.73
C ALA A 361 6.42 25.76 -19.22
N LEU A 362 6.85 26.87 -18.61
CA LEU A 362 6.55 27.20 -17.21
C LEU A 362 5.21 27.91 -16.99
N ALA A 363 4.52 28.32 -18.05
CA ALA A 363 3.23 28.98 -17.93
C ALA A 363 2.18 28.04 -17.30
N ASN A 364 1.18 28.61 -16.60
CA ASN A 364 0.17 27.85 -15.86
C ASN A 364 0.79 26.89 -14.81
N THR A 365 1.83 27.35 -14.11
CA THR A 365 2.38 26.68 -12.93
C THR A 365 2.37 27.62 -11.72
N ILE A 366 2.49 27.06 -10.51
CA ILE A 366 2.76 27.81 -9.28
C ILE A 366 4.15 27.42 -8.78
N GLU A 367 5.06 28.39 -8.72
CA GLU A 367 6.33 28.25 -8.03
C GLU A 367 6.13 28.46 -6.52
N ILE A 368 6.42 27.41 -5.73
CA ILE A 368 6.36 27.50 -4.27
C ILE A 368 7.74 27.86 -3.74
N ARG A 369 7.84 28.98 -3.03
CA ARG A 369 9.07 29.48 -2.41
C ARG A 369 8.97 29.49 -0.88
N SER A 370 10.09 29.24 -0.23
CA SER A 370 10.25 29.55 1.19
C SER A 370 10.26 31.07 1.43
N LEU A 371 10.15 31.49 2.70
CA LEU A 371 10.27 32.90 3.10
C LEU A 371 11.62 33.53 2.72
N SER A 372 12.69 32.73 2.62
CA SER A 372 14.01 33.20 2.20
C SER A 372 14.15 33.33 0.68
N GLY A 373 13.08 33.06 -0.08
CA GLY A 373 13.08 33.10 -1.55
C GLY A 373 13.53 31.80 -2.22
N ARG A 374 14.03 30.79 -1.48
CA ARG A 374 14.43 29.50 -2.05
C ARG A 374 13.24 28.75 -2.62
N THR A 375 13.32 28.33 -3.88
CA THR A 375 12.32 27.48 -4.54
C THR A 375 12.26 26.09 -3.88
N ILE A 376 11.05 25.66 -3.54
CA ILE A 376 10.77 24.34 -2.96
C ILE A 376 10.37 23.37 -4.08
N GLY A 377 9.56 23.83 -5.03
CA GLY A 377 9.07 23.05 -6.16
C GLY A 377 8.01 23.80 -6.96
N LEU A 378 7.46 23.14 -7.99
CA LEU A 378 6.37 23.65 -8.80
C LEU A 378 5.10 22.81 -8.61
N ILE A 379 3.95 23.48 -8.71
CA ILE A 379 2.65 22.83 -8.89
C ILE A 379 2.19 23.14 -10.31
N VAL A 380 2.02 22.12 -11.15
CA VAL A 380 1.47 22.26 -12.50
C VAL A 380 -0.05 22.34 -12.41
N LEU A 381 -0.64 23.41 -12.94
CA LEU A 381 -2.07 23.68 -12.84
C LEU A 381 -2.88 22.88 -13.86
N PRO A 382 -4.19 22.67 -13.63
CA PRO A 382 -5.06 21.99 -14.59
C PRO A 382 -5.20 22.77 -15.91
N SER A 383 -4.92 24.07 -15.91
CA SER A 383 -4.91 24.94 -17.10
C SER A 383 -3.66 24.79 -17.97
N HIS A 384 -2.60 24.13 -17.48
CA HIS A 384 -1.40 23.88 -18.28
C HIS A 384 -1.76 23.09 -19.54
N PRO A 385 -1.30 23.48 -20.75
CA PRO A 385 -1.78 22.89 -22.01
C PRO A 385 -1.61 21.37 -22.08
N LEU A 386 -0.51 20.84 -21.54
CA LEU A 386 -0.32 19.39 -21.45
C LEU A 386 -1.31 18.69 -20.50
N ARG A 387 -1.68 19.33 -19.38
CA ARG A 387 -2.68 18.80 -18.43
C ARG A 387 -4.07 18.82 -19.06
N VAL A 388 -4.43 19.91 -19.72
CA VAL A 388 -5.69 20.02 -20.48
C VAL A 388 -5.77 18.91 -21.53
N ALA A 389 -4.72 18.70 -22.33
CA ALA A 389 -4.71 17.64 -23.34
C ALA A 389 -4.88 16.24 -22.73
N TRP A 390 -4.25 15.96 -21.60
CA TRP A 390 -4.41 14.68 -20.90
C TRP A 390 -5.83 14.49 -20.34
N HIS A 391 -6.39 15.51 -19.68
CA HIS A 391 -7.76 15.45 -19.14
C HIS A 391 -8.83 15.35 -20.25
N VAL A 392 -8.63 16.03 -21.39
CA VAL A 392 -9.48 15.88 -22.57
C VAL A 392 -9.47 14.45 -23.06
N ALA A 393 -8.30 13.83 -23.19
CA ALA A 393 -8.19 12.43 -23.59
C ALA A 393 -8.84 11.50 -22.54
N TYR A 394 -8.61 11.73 -21.25
CA TYR A 394 -9.20 10.91 -20.19
C TYR A 394 -10.74 10.94 -20.18
N ASP A 395 -11.34 12.13 -20.17
CA ASP A 395 -12.81 12.28 -20.11
C ASP A 395 -13.49 11.64 -21.33
N ASN A 396 -12.91 11.82 -22.53
CA ASN A 396 -13.46 11.23 -23.74
C ASN A 396 -13.23 9.71 -23.81
N LEU A 397 -12.19 9.17 -23.16
CA LEU A 397 -12.04 7.73 -23.00
C LEU A 397 -13.12 7.16 -22.08
N VAL A 398 -13.39 7.80 -20.93
CA VAL A 398 -14.44 7.39 -19.99
C VAL A 398 -15.80 7.35 -20.70
N PHE A 399 -16.14 8.39 -21.45
CA PHE A 399 -17.41 8.43 -22.18
C PHE A 399 -17.46 7.43 -23.34
N HIS A 400 -16.36 7.22 -24.07
CA HIS A 400 -16.30 6.21 -25.13
C HIS A 400 -16.56 4.80 -24.58
N VAL A 401 -15.83 4.41 -23.54
CA VAL A 401 -15.97 3.08 -22.95
C VAL A 401 -17.37 2.87 -22.34
N ARG A 402 -17.94 3.91 -21.73
CA ARG A 402 -19.28 3.82 -21.17
C ARG A 402 -20.38 3.69 -22.22
N PHE A 403 -20.35 4.52 -23.27
CA PHE A 403 -21.48 4.71 -24.18
C PHE A 403 -21.31 4.05 -25.55
N GLN A 404 -20.09 3.66 -25.95
CA GLN A 404 -19.81 2.95 -27.20
C GLN A 404 -19.37 1.50 -26.95
N GLU A 405 -18.53 1.26 -25.93
CA GLU A 405 -18.15 -0.11 -25.54
C GLU A 405 -19.07 -0.73 -24.47
N GLU A 406 -20.09 0.02 -24.03
CA GLU A 406 -21.16 -0.41 -23.10
C GLU A 406 -20.70 -0.98 -21.75
N ALA A 407 -19.51 -0.59 -21.27
CA ALA A 407 -19.02 -1.07 -19.97
C ALA A 407 -19.77 -0.44 -18.79
N THR A 408 -19.83 -1.16 -17.66
CA THR A 408 -20.50 -0.67 -16.45
C THR A 408 -19.65 0.37 -15.70
N PRO A 409 -20.26 1.39 -15.07
CA PRO A 409 -19.51 2.43 -14.33
C PRO A 409 -18.57 1.87 -13.25
N SER A 410 -18.96 0.82 -12.53
CA SER A 410 -18.11 0.20 -11.52
C SER A 410 -16.85 -0.44 -12.12
N THR A 411 -16.98 -1.11 -13.26
CA THR A 411 -15.84 -1.72 -13.95
C THR A 411 -14.90 -0.65 -14.50
N ILE A 412 -15.44 0.43 -15.07
CA ILE A 412 -14.63 1.57 -15.55
C ILE A 412 -13.82 2.18 -14.41
N ARG A 413 -14.42 2.44 -13.24
CA ARG A 413 -13.69 2.97 -12.07
C ARG A 413 -12.52 2.08 -11.67
N ASN A 414 -12.75 0.78 -11.63
CA ASN A 414 -11.73 -0.18 -11.22
C ASN A 414 -10.60 -0.27 -12.26
N GLU A 415 -10.93 -0.37 -13.54
CA GLU A 415 -9.93 -0.50 -14.61
C GLU A 415 -9.13 0.79 -14.81
N PHE A 416 -9.77 1.96 -14.68
CA PHE A 416 -9.14 3.28 -14.92
C PHE A 416 -8.53 3.88 -13.64
N ALA A 417 -8.60 3.18 -12.50
CA ALA A 417 -8.04 3.65 -11.23
C ALA A 417 -6.55 4.03 -11.33
N PHE A 418 -5.78 3.36 -12.20
CA PHE A 418 -4.36 3.63 -12.39
C PHE A 418 -4.04 4.79 -13.35
N LEU A 419 -5.02 5.33 -14.08
CA LEU A 419 -4.83 6.50 -14.92
C LEU A 419 -4.98 7.75 -14.04
N ASP A 420 -3.88 8.44 -13.74
CA ASP A 420 -3.85 9.63 -12.88
C ASP A 420 -3.10 10.83 -13.48
N GLY A 421 -2.54 10.65 -14.68
CA GLY A 421 -1.77 11.67 -15.39
C GLY A 421 -0.38 11.89 -14.79
N ALA A 422 0.17 10.93 -14.05
CA ALA A 422 1.57 10.92 -13.70
C ALA A 422 2.45 11.09 -14.95
N LEU A 423 3.58 11.80 -14.81
CA LEU A 423 4.52 12.11 -15.89
C LEU A 423 3.97 13.00 -17.02
N PHE A 424 2.84 13.68 -16.81
CA PHE A 424 2.34 14.74 -17.70
C PHE A 424 2.32 16.09 -16.96
N PRO A 425 3.43 16.87 -16.97
CA PRO A 425 4.72 16.61 -17.61
C PRO A 425 5.69 15.77 -16.76
N ALA A 426 6.64 15.11 -17.43
CA ALA A 426 7.74 14.39 -16.80
C ALA A 426 8.87 15.34 -16.35
N PHE A 427 9.20 16.32 -17.20
CA PHE A 427 10.24 17.31 -16.96
C PHE A 427 9.72 18.72 -17.33
N LEU A 428 10.18 19.74 -16.61
CA LEU A 428 10.01 21.15 -16.94
C LEU A 428 11.35 21.88 -16.80
N PRO A 429 11.59 22.96 -17.58
CA PRO A 429 12.80 23.74 -17.43
C PRO A 429 12.84 24.42 -16.05
N GLY A 430 14.04 24.68 -15.54
CA GLY A 430 14.21 25.39 -14.28
C GLY A 430 13.85 26.85 -14.38
N VAL A 431 13.53 27.47 -13.24
CA VAL A 431 13.41 28.93 -13.14
C VAL A 431 14.78 29.59 -13.31
N GLU A 432 15.82 28.91 -12.83
CA GLU A 432 17.22 29.31 -12.98
C GLU A 432 17.87 28.53 -14.13
N PRO A 433 18.82 29.14 -14.87
CA PRO A 433 19.59 28.45 -15.91
C PRO A 433 20.30 27.20 -15.39
N GLY A 434 20.33 26.14 -16.18
CA GLY A 434 21.02 24.89 -15.84
C GLY A 434 20.34 24.01 -14.77
N HIS A 435 19.21 24.46 -14.23
CA HIS A 435 18.35 23.67 -13.35
C HIS A 435 17.11 23.17 -14.10
N THR A 436 16.51 22.09 -13.62
CA THR A 436 15.25 21.56 -14.15
C THR A 436 14.33 21.08 -13.01
N PHE A 437 13.07 20.87 -13.34
CA PHE A 437 12.12 20.19 -12.46
C PHE A 437 11.77 18.82 -13.03
N VAL A 438 11.67 17.84 -12.14
CA VAL A 438 11.24 16.47 -12.43
C VAL A 438 9.90 16.19 -11.79
N PHE A 439 9.09 15.36 -12.43
CA PHE A 439 7.87 14.83 -11.86
C PHE A 439 8.18 14.17 -10.50
N ALA A 440 7.44 14.58 -9.48
CA ALA A 440 7.56 14.01 -8.16
C ALA A 440 6.33 13.18 -7.80
N ASP A 441 5.13 13.74 -7.92
CA ASP A 441 3.90 13.06 -7.56
C ASP A 441 2.69 13.77 -8.18
N THR A 442 1.53 13.12 -8.21
CA THR A 442 0.27 13.83 -8.49
C THR A 442 -0.31 14.35 -7.17
N LEU A 443 -0.84 15.57 -7.18
CA LEU A 443 -1.51 16.19 -6.04
C LEU A 443 -3.01 16.21 -6.34
N GLY A 444 -3.72 15.18 -5.84
CA GLY A 444 -5.04 14.85 -6.35
C GLY A 444 -5.02 14.47 -7.84
N PHE A 445 -6.17 14.50 -8.51
CA PHE A 445 -6.30 14.07 -9.91
C PHE A 445 -5.86 15.14 -10.93
N HIS A 446 -5.94 16.41 -10.57
CA HIS A 446 -5.87 17.52 -11.54
C HIS A 446 -4.51 18.22 -11.59
N THR A 447 -3.69 18.10 -10.54
CA THR A 447 -2.42 18.84 -10.41
C THR A 447 -1.23 17.91 -10.20
N VAL A 448 -0.05 18.38 -10.57
CA VAL A 448 1.21 17.63 -10.48
C VAL A 448 2.22 18.41 -9.64
N ALA A 449 2.85 17.74 -8.69
CA ALA A 449 4.01 18.23 -7.97
C ALA A 449 5.28 17.93 -8.75
N MET A 450 6.11 18.96 -8.94
CA MET A 450 7.45 18.82 -9.48
C MET A 450 8.48 19.38 -8.50
N VAL A 451 9.63 18.72 -8.42
CA VAL A 451 10.73 19.12 -7.55
C VAL A 451 11.98 19.41 -8.38
N PRO A 452 12.93 20.21 -7.88
CA PRO A 452 14.23 20.31 -8.53
C PRO A 452 14.84 18.93 -8.74
N ASP A 453 15.44 18.69 -9.90
CA ASP A 453 16.02 17.40 -10.28
C ASP A 453 17.03 16.86 -9.25
N ASN A 454 17.84 17.75 -8.65
CA ASN A 454 18.84 17.42 -7.64
C ASN A 454 18.34 17.55 -6.19
N HIS A 455 17.02 17.62 -5.94
CA HIS A 455 16.49 17.87 -4.61
C HIS A 455 16.87 16.74 -3.63
N PRO A 456 17.44 17.03 -2.45
CA PRO A 456 18.01 16.00 -1.57
C PRO A 456 16.96 15.13 -0.88
N GLU A 457 15.72 15.60 -0.77
CA GLU A 457 14.61 14.85 -0.18
C GLU A 457 13.27 15.25 -0.83
N PRO A 458 12.98 14.77 -2.06
CA PRO A 458 11.79 15.12 -2.83
C PRO A 458 10.49 14.97 -2.05
N LYS A 459 10.42 13.97 -1.17
CA LYS A 459 9.26 13.66 -0.34
C LYS A 459 8.90 14.79 0.62
N ALA A 460 9.89 15.46 1.22
CA ALA A 460 9.67 16.63 2.07
C ALA A 460 9.10 17.80 1.26
N ALA A 461 9.62 18.04 0.06
CA ALA A 461 9.11 19.07 -0.84
C ALA A 461 7.66 18.78 -1.26
N VAL A 462 7.35 17.56 -1.70
CA VAL A 462 5.99 17.15 -2.07
C VAL A 462 5.00 17.33 -0.91
N ALA A 463 5.38 16.96 0.31
CA ALA A 463 4.55 17.17 1.50
C ALA A 463 4.31 18.66 1.82
N LEU A 464 5.26 19.54 1.49
CA LEU A 464 5.07 20.99 1.58
C LEU A 464 4.20 21.54 0.46
N LEU A 465 4.35 21.04 -0.78
CA LEU A 465 3.52 21.41 -1.92
C LEU A 465 2.05 21.01 -1.69
N ALA A 466 1.79 19.79 -1.20
CA ALA A 466 0.45 19.32 -0.84
C ALA A 466 -0.17 20.20 0.26
N GLN A 467 0.63 20.57 1.27
CA GLN A 467 0.19 21.47 2.34
C GLN A 467 -0.11 22.89 1.84
N ALA A 468 0.71 23.41 0.93
CA ALA A 468 0.48 24.71 0.31
C ALA A 468 -0.79 24.71 -0.55
N LEU A 469 -1.05 23.61 -1.27
CA LEU A 469 -2.19 23.45 -2.14
C LEU A 469 -3.52 23.31 -1.37
N GLY A 470 -3.57 22.38 -0.43
CA GLY A 470 -4.80 21.98 0.29
C GLY A 470 -5.02 22.64 1.65
N GLY A 471 -3.99 23.29 2.22
CA GLY A 471 -4.09 23.97 3.51
C GLY A 471 -4.53 23.04 4.65
N PRO A 472 -5.54 23.40 5.45
CA PRO A 472 -6.06 22.55 6.54
C PRO A 472 -6.56 21.17 6.08
N GLN A 473 -6.91 21.03 4.81
CA GLN A 473 -7.44 19.81 4.18
C GLN A 473 -6.41 19.17 3.24
N ALA A 474 -5.12 19.35 3.49
CA ALA A 474 -4.05 18.77 2.67
C ALA A 474 -4.13 17.25 2.49
N GLN A 475 -4.87 16.54 3.34
CA GLN A 475 -5.15 15.11 3.18
C GLN A 475 -6.02 14.79 1.94
N GLU A 476 -6.89 15.70 1.51
CA GLU A 476 -7.74 15.53 0.32
C GLU A 476 -6.96 15.73 -1.00
N VAL A 477 -5.77 16.34 -0.93
CA VAL A 477 -4.79 16.45 -2.03
C VAL A 477 -3.53 15.65 -1.75
N ALA A 478 -3.66 14.60 -0.93
CA ALA A 478 -2.53 13.77 -0.58
C ALA A 478 -1.87 13.19 -1.85
N PRO A 479 -0.54 13.03 -1.85
CA PRO A 479 0.16 12.43 -2.99
C PRO A 479 -0.33 11.01 -3.25
N THR A 480 -0.73 10.68 -4.47
CA THR A 480 -1.32 9.37 -4.80
C THR A 480 -0.31 8.24 -4.65
N VAL A 481 0.93 8.44 -5.10
CA VAL A 481 2.02 7.47 -4.91
C VAL A 481 2.28 7.30 -3.41
N GLY A 482 2.14 8.36 -2.62
CA GLY A 482 2.31 8.36 -1.17
C GLY A 482 1.40 7.36 -0.43
N ASP A 483 0.11 7.33 -0.75
CA ASP A 483 -0.86 6.43 -0.09
C ASP A 483 -0.69 4.97 -0.53
N GLN A 484 -0.27 4.72 -1.76
CA GLN A 484 -0.02 3.34 -2.20
C GLN A 484 1.33 2.81 -1.72
N THR A 485 2.33 3.70 -1.61
CA THR A 485 3.61 3.40 -0.97
C THR A 485 3.39 2.91 0.46
N VAL A 486 2.40 3.44 1.19
CA VAL A 486 2.03 2.96 2.54
C VAL A 486 1.69 1.48 2.52
N THR A 487 0.85 1.04 1.58
CA THR A 487 0.40 -0.36 1.48
C THR A 487 1.55 -1.30 1.16
N VAL A 488 2.38 -0.96 0.15
CA VAL A 488 3.49 -1.82 -0.27
C VAL A 488 4.58 -1.87 0.81
N LEU A 489 4.90 -0.73 1.42
CA LEU A 489 5.85 -0.66 2.53
C LEU A 489 5.36 -1.44 3.76
N ALA A 490 4.07 -1.32 4.10
CA ALA A 490 3.46 -2.09 5.19
C ALA A 490 3.57 -3.60 4.93
N GLY A 491 3.35 -4.06 3.69
CA GLY A 491 3.54 -5.46 3.31
C GLY A 491 4.96 -5.97 3.55
N GLN A 492 5.98 -5.14 3.30
CA GLN A 492 7.39 -5.52 3.50
C GLN A 492 7.80 -5.49 4.97
N ILE A 493 7.33 -4.50 5.72
CA ILE A 493 7.50 -4.45 7.18
C ILE A 493 6.82 -5.66 7.83
N ARG A 494 5.62 -6.02 7.36
CA ARG A 494 4.89 -7.21 7.81
C ARG A 494 5.70 -8.49 7.55
N LYS A 495 6.24 -8.67 6.34
CA LYS A 495 7.12 -9.81 6.02
C LYS A 495 8.29 -9.91 7.00
N TYR A 496 8.92 -8.79 7.34
CA TYR A 496 9.99 -8.77 8.35
C TYR A 496 9.48 -9.25 9.73
N ILE A 497 8.35 -8.70 10.19
CA ILE A 497 7.76 -9.04 11.49
C ILE A 497 7.37 -10.52 11.57
N GLU A 498 6.71 -11.06 10.55
CA GLU A 498 6.34 -12.48 10.47
C GLU A 498 7.60 -13.39 10.42
N SER A 499 8.67 -12.86 9.81
CA SER A 499 9.94 -13.56 9.70
C SER A 499 10.79 -13.49 10.99
N HIS A 500 10.60 -12.53 11.88
CA HIS A 500 11.53 -12.36 13.02
C HIS A 500 10.78 -12.43 14.34
N ARG A 501 11.32 -13.16 15.34
CA ARG A 501 10.79 -13.07 16.71
C ARG A 501 11.19 -11.71 17.25
N LEU A 502 10.24 -10.80 17.27
CA LEU A 502 10.44 -9.49 17.85
C LEU A 502 10.44 -9.62 19.38
N GLY A 503 11.31 -8.85 20.02
CA GLY A 503 11.14 -8.54 21.42
C GLY A 503 9.98 -7.57 21.64
N GLN A 504 9.94 -6.95 22.82
CA GLN A 504 8.93 -5.93 23.15
C GLN A 504 9.04 -4.65 22.31
N VAL A 505 10.16 -4.43 21.59
CA VAL A 505 10.43 -3.19 20.85
C VAL A 505 10.96 -3.46 19.43
N LEU A 506 10.27 -2.94 18.42
CA LEU A 506 10.75 -2.83 17.04
C LEU A 506 11.44 -1.48 16.83
N ARG A 507 12.74 -1.51 16.57
CA ARG A 507 13.55 -0.31 16.26
C ARG A 507 13.67 -0.09 14.76
N VAL A 508 13.21 1.07 14.30
CA VAL A 508 13.16 1.46 12.88
C VAL A 508 13.90 2.77 12.67
N HIS A 509 14.85 2.78 11.75
CA HIS A 509 15.49 4.00 11.23
C HIS A 509 14.79 4.41 9.95
N ALA A 510 14.40 5.67 9.80
CA ALA A 510 13.84 6.19 8.55
C ALA A 510 14.67 7.37 8.04
N LEU A 511 15.32 7.19 6.89
CA LEU A 511 16.21 8.16 6.26
C LEU A 511 15.46 8.90 5.16
N ARG A 512 15.52 10.23 5.20
CA ARG A 512 14.82 11.15 4.28
C ARG A 512 13.30 10.90 4.20
N PRO A 513 12.60 10.69 5.34
CA PRO A 513 11.22 10.23 5.34
C PRO A 513 10.18 11.28 4.91
N GLY A 514 10.60 12.50 4.54
CA GLY A 514 9.70 13.62 4.34
C GLY A 514 9.08 14.07 5.65
N ASP A 515 7.79 14.35 5.67
CA ASP A 515 7.05 14.72 6.90
C ASP A 515 6.82 13.56 7.88
N GLY A 516 7.18 12.34 7.49
CA GLY A 516 7.01 11.11 8.26
C GLY A 516 5.70 10.37 7.99
N ARG A 517 4.72 10.96 7.30
CA ARG A 517 3.37 10.39 7.13
C ARG A 517 3.39 8.97 6.57
N THR A 518 4.09 8.74 5.46
CA THR A 518 4.15 7.40 4.83
C THR A 518 4.71 6.35 5.78
N VAL A 519 5.73 6.70 6.57
CA VAL A 519 6.40 5.75 7.48
C VAL A 519 5.45 5.36 8.60
N VAL A 520 4.86 6.33 9.31
CA VAL A 520 3.96 6.00 10.42
C VAL A 520 2.66 5.36 9.94
N ARG A 521 2.13 5.71 8.77
CA ARG A 521 0.96 5.01 8.23
C ARG A 521 1.28 3.58 7.84
N ALA A 522 2.45 3.32 7.27
CA ALA A 522 2.87 1.94 6.96
C ALA A 522 3.00 1.11 8.23
N LEU A 523 3.65 1.63 9.27
CA LEU A 523 3.74 0.98 10.58
C LEU A 523 2.36 0.75 11.19
N GLY A 524 1.49 1.76 11.15
CA GLY A 524 0.12 1.69 11.65
C GLY A 524 -0.76 0.68 10.92
N SER A 525 -0.59 0.51 9.62
CA SER A 525 -1.30 -0.51 8.85
C SER A 525 -0.93 -1.91 9.33
N VAL A 526 0.36 -2.16 9.64
CA VAL A 526 0.78 -3.47 10.17
C VAL A 526 0.21 -3.72 11.57
N THR A 527 0.08 -2.69 12.40
CA THR A 527 -0.48 -2.84 13.76
C THR A 527 -1.98 -3.19 13.83
N ARG A 528 -2.72 -2.94 12.74
CA ARG A 528 -4.18 -3.07 12.68
C ARG A 528 -4.66 -4.38 12.07
N LEU A 529 -3.79 -5.12 11.39
CA LEU A 529 -4.17 -6.37 10.74
C LEU A 529 -4.45 -7.47 11.79
N PRO A 530 -5.50 -8.30 11.61
CA PRO A 530 -5.70 -9.47 12.45
C PRO A 530 -4.52 -10.43 12.28
N VAL A 531 -3.95 -10.88 13.41
CA VAL A 531 -2.98 -11.99 13.42
C VAL A 531 -3.67 -13.18 12.76
N SER A 532 -3.05 -13.79 11.75
CA SER A 532 -3.59 -15.04 11.18
C SER A 532 -3.76 -16.04 12.32
N GLN A 533 -4.96 -16.57 12.48
CA GLN A 533 -5.26 -17.65 13.42
C GLN A 533 -4.57 -18.93 12.93
N GLN A 534 -3.27 -19.05 13.17
CA GLN A 534 -2.59 -20.34 13.21
C GLN A 534 -2.27 -20.62 14.67
N PRO A 535 -3.13 -21.32 15.41
CA PRO A 535 -2.74 -21.88 16.70
C PRO A 535 -1.74 -22.99 16.40
N THR A 536 -0.45 -22.73 16.59
CA THR A 536 0.51 -23.81 16.84
C THR A 536 0.59 -23.96 18.36
N GLU A 537 0.27 -25.16 18.87
CA GLU A 537 0.14 -25.47 20.30
C GLU A 537 1.45 -25.40 21.11
N SER A 538 2.47 -24.62 20.70
CA SER A 538 3.80 -24.68 21.35
C SER A 538 4.65 -23.41 21.38
N ALA A 539 4.09 -22.21 21.15
CA ALA A 539 4.89 -20.98 21.32
C ALA A 539 4.12 -19.90 22.09
N GLU A 540 4.71 -19.44 23.20
CA GLU A 540 4.38 -18.17 23.87
C GLU A 540 4.73 -17.01 22.91
N GLU A 541 3.93 -16.80 21.87
CA GLU A 541 4.11 -15.69 20.94
C GLU A 541 3.40 -14.46 21.51
N THR A 542 4.16 -13.43 21.85
CA THR A 542 3.57 -12.08 22.02
C THR A 542 2.99 -11.66 20.68
N PRO A 543 1.67 -11.48 20.54
CA PRO A 543 1.09 -10.98 19.30
C PRO A 543 1.73 -9.62 18.98
N PHE A 544 1.95 -9.29 17.70
CA PHE A 544 2.51 -7.98 17.28
C PHE A 544 1.73 -6.78 17.85
N ARG A 545 0.49 -6.99 18.30
CA ARG A 545 -0.28 -6.00 19.07
C ARG A 545 0.47 -5.49 20.32
N ASP A 546 1.36 -6.30 20.88
CA ASP A 546 2.12 -6.04 22.10
C ASP A 546 3.56 -5.56 21.85
N THR A 547 3.92 -5.23 20.60
CA THR A 547 5.23 -4.68 20.23
C THR A 547 5.21 -3.15 20.17
N ALA A 548 6.03 -2.48 20.98
CA ALA A 548 6.25 -1.04 20.89
C ALA A 548 7.20 -0.70 19.73
N ILE A 549 7.06 0.49 19.15
CA ILE A 549 7.88 0.92 18.01
C ILE A 549 8.76 2.09 18.43
N LEU A 550 10.08 1.97 18.22
CA LEU A 550 11.05 3.05 18.34
C LEU A 550 11.45 3.52 16.94
N LEU A 551 10.95 4.69 16.53
CA LEU A 551 11.17 5.28 15.22
C LEU A 551 12.18 6.45 15.28
N GLU A 552 13.33 6.31 14.64
CA GLU A 552 14.33 7.37 14.53
C GLU A 552 14.31 7.95 13.10
N LEU A 553 14.01 9.24 12.99
CA LEU A 553 13.91 9.94 11.71
C LEU A 553 15.18 10.74 11.42
N TYR A 554 15.83 10.45 10.29
CA TYR A 554 17.07 11.05 9.82
C TYR A 554 16.80 11.92 8.58
N PRO A 555 16.66 13.25 8.71
CA PRO A 555 16.43 14.14 7.57
C PRO A 555 17.70 14.35 6.73
N SER A 556 17.52 14.76 5.47
CA SER A 556 18.63 15.35 4.69
C SER A 556 19.02 16.75 5.20
N ARG A 557 20.21 17.25 4.83
CA ARG A 557 20.64 18.61 5.18
C ARG A 557 19.61 19.66 4.75
N GLY A 558 19.24 20.53 5.68
CA GLY A 558 18.30 21.63 5.42
C GLY A 558 16.82 21.21 5.39
N GLN A 559 16.50 19.95 5.68
CA GLN A 559 15.12 19.44 5.80
C GLN A 559 14.73 19.08 7.23
N GLN A 560 15.54 19.50 8.22
CA GLN A 560 15.25 19.24 9.63
C GLN A 560 13.87 19.77 10.05
N HIS A 561 13.39 20.89 9.49
CA HIS A 561 12.08 21.43 9.88
C HIS A 561 10.88 20.62 9.36
N ALA A 562 11.04 19.87 8.25
CA ALA A 562 9.95 19.09 7.67
C ALA A 562 9.77 17.74 8.36
N VAL A 563 10.88 17.12 8.80
CA VAL A 563 10.86 15.75 9.34
C VAL A 563 10.04 15.60 10.61
N GLY A 564 9.16 14.59 10.62
CA GLY A 564 8.28 14.27 11.76
C GLY A 564 7.14 15.26 11.98
N ARG A 565 6.95 16.25 11.10
CA ARG A 565 5.87 17.25 11.20
C ARG A 565 4.49 16.60 11.30
N PHE A 566 4.22 15.58 10.48
CA PHE A 566 2.93 14.88 10.51
C PHE A 566 2.63 14.28 11.88
N ILE A 567 3.64 13.65 12.50
CA ILE A 567 3.51 13.05 13.83
C ILE A 567 3.26 14.15 14.88
N ALA A 568 4.01 15.25 14.82
CA ALA A 568 3.85 16.38 15.72
C ALA A 568 2.45 17.01 15.63
N GLU A 569 1.90 17.16 14.43
CA GLU A 569 0.55 17.68 14.18
C GLU A 569 -0.54 16.77 14.78
N VAL A 570 -0.43 15.44 14.61
CA VAL A 570 -1.39 14.50 15.20
C VAL A 570 -1.33 14.54 16.74
N MET A 571 -0.13 14.61 17.32
CA MET A 571 0.05 14.74 18.78
C MET A 571 -0.49 16.08 19.31
N GLU A 572 -0.37 17.16 18.53
CA GLU A 572 -0.90 18.47 18.89
C GLU A 572 -2.44 18.50 18.84
N LYS A 573 -3.07 17.90 17.82
CA LYS A 573 -4.53 17.74 17.74
C LYS A 573 -5.10 17.06 19.00
N ARG A 574 -4.46 15.97 19.47
CA ARG A 574 -4.83 15.32 20.74
C ARG A 574 -4.69 16.27 21.94
N ARG A 575 -3.54 16.93 22.08
CA ARG A 575 -3.26 17.81 23.24
C ARG A 575 -4.23 18.99 23.34
N ARG A 576 -4.67 19.55 22.21
CA ARG A 576 -5.57 20.71 22.18
C ARG A 576 -7.05 20.32 22.23
N ALA A 577 -7.39 19.03 22.20
CA ALA A 577 -8.75 18.53 21.94
C ALA A 577 -9.40 19.19 20.70
N ALA A 578 -8.57 19.66 19.77
CA ALA A 578 -8.96 20.49 18.64
C ALA A 578 -8.78 19.67 17.36
N GLY A 579 -9.86 19.00 16.95
CA GLY A 579 -9.94 18.26 15.70
C GLY A 579 -9.91 16.75 15.86
N VAL A 580 -10.59 16.07 14.94
CA VAL A 580 -10.67 14.61 14.90
C VAL A 580 -9.37 14.05 14.34
N VAL A 581 -8.74 13.13 15.08
CA VAL A 581 -7.65 12.31 14.56
C VAL A 581 -8.24 11.21 13.68
N ALA A 582 -7.77 11.15 12.43
CA ALA A 582 -8.23 10.15 11.48
C ALA A 582 -8.06 8.74 12.08
N PRO A 583 -9.01 7.81 11.89
CA PRO A 583 -8.94 6.47 12.49
C PRO A 583 -7.61 5.75 12.23
N GLU A 584 -7.05 5.97 11.05
CA GLU A 584 -5.78 5.38 10.63
C GLU A 584 -4.53 5.89 11.33
N ASP A 585 -4.63 7.05 11.97
CA ASP A 585 -3.52 7.71 12.66
C ASP A 585 -3.62 7.55 14.19
N ARG A 586 -4.74 7.03 14.71
CA ARG A 586 -5.00 6.86 16.15
C ARG A 586 -4.00 5.94 16.84
N TRP A 587 -3.52 4.90 16.15
CA TRP A 587 -2.60 3.90 16.69
C TRP A 587 -1.33 4.52 17.31
N MET A 588 -0.88 5.68 16.80
CA MET A 588 0.29 6.41 17.31
C MET A 588 0.09 6.91 18.75
N LEU A 589 -1.16 7.02 19.18
CA LEU A 589 -1.59 7.56 20.47
C LEU A 589 -1.86 6.48 21.51
N ASP A 590 -1.88 5.21 21.09
CA ASP A 590 -2.12 4.03 21.92
C ASP A 590 -0.96 3.78 22.89
N SER A 591 -1.24 2.98 23.91
CA SER A 591 -0.23 2.43 24.83
C SER A 591 -0.37 0.92 24.93
N ILE A 592 0.74 0.25 25.20
CA ILE A 592 0.84 -1.19 25.40
C ILE A 592 1.05 -1.42 26.90
N ALA A 593 0.21 -2.26 27.49
CA ALA A 593 0.37 -2.69 28.88
C ALA A 593 1.34 -3.88 28.93
N LEU A 594 2.45 -3.72 29.65
CA LEU A 594 3.37 -4.80 29.96
C LEU A 594 3.01 -5.45 31.32
N PRO A 595 3.47 -6.70 31.57
CA PRO A 595 3.36 -7.31 32.89
C PRO A 595 3.86 -6.38 34.00
N HIS A 596 3.25 -6.46 35.19
CA HIS A 596 3.52 -5.60 36.35
C HIS A 596 3.00 -4.15 36.26
N GLY A 597 2.05 -3.86 35.35
CA GLY A 597 1.35 -2.57 35.31
C GLY A 597 2.14 -1.43 34.65
N ILE A 598 3.18 -1.74 33.87
CA ILE A 598 3.97 -0.75 33.14
C ILE A 598 3.29 -0.45 31.79
N ASN A 599 2.92 0.80 31.54
CA ASN A 599 2.40 1.23 30.24
C ASN A 599 3.51 1.85 29.39
N LEU A 600 3.74 1.30 28.20
CA LEU A 600 4.65 1.87 27.20
C LEU A 600 3.85 2.56 26.08
N PRO A 601 4.24 3.76 25.62
CA PRO A 601 3.63 4.33 24.42
C PRO A 601 3.93 3.43 23.22
N ARG A 602 2.90 3.17 22.40
CA ARG A 602 3.00 2.29 21.24
C ARG A 602 3.99 2.80 20.20
N LEU A 603 4.03 4.13 19.99
CA LEU A 603 5.03 4.80 19.17
C LEU A 603 5.90 5.72 20.03
N ARG A 604 7.19 5.42 20.08
CA ARG A 604 8.25 6.34 20.50
C ARG A 604 8.96 6.81 19.25
N TRP A 605 9.14 8.12 19.09
CA TRP A 605 9.84 8.64 17.93
C TRP A 605 10.82 9.74 18.32
N ALA A 606 11.88 9.86 17.54
CA ALA A 606 12.88 10.91 17.72
C ALA A 606 13.35 11.42 16.36
N LYS A 607 13.47 12.73 16.25
CA LYS A 607 14.16 13.39 15.14
C LYS A 607 15.66 13.47 15.44
N LYS A 608 16.49 13.05 14.49
CA LYS A 608 17.95 13.12 14.58
C LYS A 608 18.49 14.35 13.86
N ASN A 609 19.67 14.79 14.28
CA ASN A 609 20.38 15.90 13.64
C ASN A 609 21.35 15.40 12.57
N GLU A 610 21.70 14.12 12.63
CA GLU A 610 22.47 13.40 11.64
C GLU A 610 21.62 12.92 10.46
N GLU A 611 22.26 12.72 9.31
CA GLU A 611 21.64 12.16 8.11
C GLU A 611 21.59 10.63 8.12
N PHE A 612 22.40 9.99 8.98
CA PHE A 612 22.59 8.54 8.99
C PHE A 612 22.66 7.97 10.42
N PRO A 613 22.16 6.75 10.64
CA PRO A 613 22.25 6.07 11.92
C PRO A 613 23.69 5.73 12.31
N LYS A 614 23.94 5.70 13.63
CA LYS A 614 25.19 5.21 14.25
C LYS A 614 24.97 3.96 15.09
N SER A 615 23.72 3.65 15.41
CA SER A 615 23.32 2.57 16.30
C SER A 615 22.56 1.51 15.54
N SER A 616 22.63 0.27 16.01
CA SER A 616 21.91 -0.84 15.38
C SER A 616 20.39 -0.63 15.43
N GLY A 617 19.71 -1.09 14.38
CA GLY A 617 18.26 -1.10 14.24
C GLY A 617 17.81 -2.42 13.60
N HIS A 618 16.51 -2.69 13.62
CA HIS A 618 15.97 -3.86 12.93
C HIS A 618 15.74 -3.53 11.45
N LEU A 619 15.13 -2.37 11.20
CA LEU A 619 14.79 -1.90 9.86
C LEU A 619 15.43 -0.55 9.57
N ALA A 620 15.98 -0.38 8.37
CA ALA A 620 16.25 0.92 7.78
C ALA A 620 15.29 1.17 6.60
N LEU A 621 14.50 2.23 6.66
CA LEU A 621 13.63 2.70 5.58
C LEU A 621 14.32 3.89 4.90
N VAL A 622 14.75 3.74 3.65
CA VAL A 622 15.56 4.73 2.94
C VAL A 622 14.78 5.28 1.75
N PHE A 623 14.56 6.60 1.70
CA PHE A 623 13.81 7.22 0.62
C PHE A 623 14.69 8.10 -0.26
N ASN A 624 14.63 7.91 -1.59
CA ASN A 624 15.36 8.71 -2.60
C ASN A 624 16.82 8.95 -2.19
N LEU A 625 17.59 7.88 -2.02
CA LEU A 625 18.98 7.96 -1.58
C LEU A 625 19.84 8.63 -2.67
N PHE A 626 19.56 8.30 -3.92
CA PHE A 626 20.37 8.71 -5.07
C PHE A 626 19.86 10.02 -5.67
N ARG A 627 20.80 10.83 -6.17
CA ARG A 627 20.51 12.18 -6.66
C ARG A 627 20.56 12.20 -8.19
N PRO A 628 19.40 12.30 -8.86
CA PRO A 628 19.41 12.36 -10.30
C PRO A 628 19.70 13.79 -10.79
N ARG A 629 19.99 13.91 -12.09
CA ARG A 629 20.05 15.18 -12.83
C ARG A 629 19.45 14.99 -14.20
N VAL A 630 18.73 16.00 -14.68
CA VAL A 630 18.27 15.99 -16.08
C VAL A 630 19.40 16.49 -16.95
N VAL A 631 19.71 15.74 -18.00
CA VAL A 631 20.67 16.12 -19.03
C VAL A 631 20.05 15.94 -20.41
N PRO A 632 20.54 16.63 -21.45
CA PRO A 632 20.15 16.33 -22.82
C PRO A 632 20.54 14.89 -23.19
N GLY A 633 19.70 14.22 -23.96
CA GLY A 633 20.02 12.91 -24.53
C GLY A 633 21.23 12.97 -25.46
N VAL A 634 21.99 11.87 -25.53
CA VAL A 634 23.21 11.76 -26.35
C VAL A 634 22.85 11.74 -27.84
N GLU A 635 23.51 12.58 -28.65
CA GLU A 635 23.37 12.56 -30.12
C GLU A 635 23.83 11.23 -30.72
N GLY A 636 23.03 10.69 -31.64
CA GLY A 636 23.37 9.45 -32.37
C GLY A 636 23.05 8.15 -31.63
N ASP A 637 22.59 8.21 -30.39
CA ASP A 637 22.01 7.06 -29.70
C ASP A 637 20.60 6.79 -30.25
N PRO A 638 20.35 5.67 -30.95
CA PRO A 638 19.05 5.37 -31.50
C PRO A 638 18.15 4.96 -30.34
N LEU A 639 17.55 5.94 -29.66
CA LEU A 639 16.46 5.68 -28.74
C LEU A 639 15.34 5.04 -29.53
N GLU A 640 15.18 3.74 -29.35
CA GLU A 640 14.12 2.98 -30.01
C GLU A 640 12.77 3.61 -29.63
N ALA A 641 12.05 4.01 -30.67
CA ALA A 641 10.79 4.67 -30.51
C ALA A 641 9.82 3.75 -29.76
N GLN A 642 9.33 4.22 -28.61
CA GLN A 642 8.51 3.39 -27.73
C GLN A 642 7.06 3.36 -28.20
N PRO A 643 6.35 2.24 -27.96
CA PRO A 643 4.96 2.13 -28.36
C PRO A 643 4.04 2.99 -27.47
N LEU A 644 2.89 3.39 -28.00
CA LEU A 644 1.87 4.16 -27.30
C LEU A 644 1.12 3.30 -26.29
N TYR A 645 1.44 3.47 -25.01
CA TYR A 645 0.74 2.82 -23.92
C TYR A 645 -0.61 3.49 -23.66
N ALA A 646 -1.68 2.71 -23.69
CA ALA A 646 -3.04 3.18 -23.42
C ALA A 646 -3.41 4.44 -24.22
N TYR A 647 -3.20 4.41 -25.53
CA TYR A 647 -3.48 5.54 -26.43
C TYR A 647 -2.65 6.80 -26.16
N GLY A 648 -1.55 6.67 -25.41
CA GLY A 648 -0.71 7.79 -24.96
C GLY A 648 -1.10 8.36 -23.59
N LEU A 649 -2.12 7.83 -22.91
CA LEU A 649 -2.53 8.28 -21.57
C LEU A 649 -1.61 7.76 -20.46
N CYS A 650 -0.79 6.75 -20.74
CA CYS A 650 0.24 6.25 -19.84
C CYS A 650 1.61 6.61 -20.40
N ALA A 651 2.38 7.41 -19.67
CA ALA A 651 3.79 7.60 -19.94
C ALA A 651 4.58 6.64 -19.05
N PHE A 652 5.36 5.74 -19.66
CA PHE A 652 6.30 4.90 -18.94
C PHE A 652 7.71 5.37 -19.23
N SER A 653 8.51 5.48 -18.17
CA SER A 653 9.93 5.78 -18.28
C SER A 653 10.71 4.50 -18.55
N HIS A 654 11.57 4.52 -19.57
CA HIS A 654 12.48 3.44 -19.82
C HIS A 654 13.75 3.66 -19.00
N ARG A 655 14.08 2.70 -18.11
CA ARG A 655 15.26 2.75 -17.26
C ARG A 655 16.29 1.75 -17.77
N GLN A 656 17.47 2.26 -18.09
CA GLN A 656 18.63 1.45 -18.46
C GLN A 656 19.68 1.54 -17.35
N TYR A 657 20.24 0.39 -16.98
CA TYR A 657 21.35 0.31 -16.06
C TYR A 657 22.68 0.24 -16.80
N LEU A 658 23.68 0.99 -16.32
CA LEU A 658 25.03 1.03 -16.83
C LEU A 658 25.97 0.67 -15.67
N GLY A 659 26.58 -0.51 -15.69
CA GLY A 659 27.43 -0.99 -14.58
C GLY A 659 28.83 -0.36 -14.51
N HIS A 660 29.33 0.22 -15.60
CA HIS A 660 30.70 0.74 -15.71
C HIS A 660 30.78 2.08 -16.47
N PRO A 661 31.80 2.93 -16.20
CA PRO A 661 32.83 2.79 -15.16
C PRO A 661 32.30 3.09 -13.74
N VAL A 662 31.21 3.85 -13.63
CA VAL A 662 30.47 4.10 -12.39
C VAL A 662 29.06 3.57 -12.58
N PRO A 663 28.51 2.76 -11.64
CA PRO A 663 27.13 2.33 -11.68
C PRO A 663 26.17 3.52 -11.85
N ALA A 664 25.35 3.49 -12.89
CA ALA A 664 24.44 4.58 -13.20
C ALA A 664 23.13 4.06 -13.81
N TRP A 665 22.04 4.79 -13.55
CA TRP A 665 20.76 4.62 -14.20
C TRP A 665 20.51 5.79 -15.13
N ARG A 666 20.08 5.45 -16.34
CA ARG A 666 19.60 6.38 -17.34
C ARG A 666 18.12 6.16 -17.54
N THR A 667 17.31 7.18 -17.28
CA THR A 667 15.86 7.10 -17.41
C THR A 667 15.37 8.08 -18.47
N VAL A 668 14.67 7.57 -19.47
CA VAL A 668 14.17 8.38 -20.60
C VAL A 668 12.66 8.25 -20.70
N VAL A 669 11.97 9.37 -20.87
CA VAL A 669 10.57 9.40 -21.31
C VAL A 669 10.58 9.64 -22.81
N ALA A 670 10.72 8.55 -23.57
CA ALA A 670 10.89 8.63 -25.01
C ALA A 670 9.60 9.14 -25.68
N PRO A 671 9.71 9.93 -26.76
CA PRO A 671 8.56 10.28 -27.57
C PRO A 671 7.96 9.00 -28.16
N ALA A 672 6.71 8.70 -27.81
CA ALA A 672 6.02 7.54 -28.36
C ALA A 672 5.74 7.75 -29.87
N SER A 673 5.92 6.71 -30.67
CA SER A 673 5.79 6.77 -32.14
C SER A 673 4.54 6.09 -32.66
N GLU A 674 4.39 4.80 -32.33
CA GLU A 674 3.40 3.90 -32.93
C GLU A 674 2.56 3.17 -31.88
N GLY A 675 1.34 2.81 -32.26
CA GLY A 675 0.41 2.07 -31.39
C GLY A 675 -1.01 2.57 -31.56
N PRO A 676 -1.96 1.97 -30.82
CA PRO A 676 -3.36 2.29 -30.98
C PRO A 676 -3.60 3.76 -30.61
N LYS A 677 -4.36 4.46 -31.45
CA LYS A 677 -4.76 5.85 -31.19
C LYS A 677 -6.07 5.86 -30.39
N HIS A 678 -6.33 6.97 -29.73
CA HIS A 678 -7.48 7.12 -28.85
C HIS A 678 -8.79 6.76 -29.57
N PRO A 679 -9.64 5.89 -28.98
CA PRO A 679 -10.73 5.26 -29.71
C PRO A 679 -11.89 6.23 -30.04
N ALA A 680 -12.05 7.31 -29.26
CA ALA A 680 -13.00 8.38 -29.61
C ALA A 680 -12.57 9.24 -30.82
N THR A 681 -11.27 9.46 -31.00
CA THR A 681 -10.66 10.20 -32.14
C THR A 681 -9.14 10.15 -32.01
N SER A 682 -8.42 9.89 -33.12
CA SER A 682 -6.95 9.83 -33.10
C SER A 682 -6.28 11.14 -32.67
N THR A 683 -6.96 12.26 -32.89
CA THR A 683 -6.46 13.60 -32.63
C THR A 683 -6.17 13.87 -31.15
N HIS A 684 -6.78 13.15 -30.21
CA HIS A 684 -6.48 13.27 -28.78
C HIS A 684 -5.07 12.75 -28.48
N THR A 685 -4.72 11.57 -29.00
CA THR A 685 -3.37 10.99 -28.89
C THR A 685 -2.32 11.87 -29.56
N GLU A 686 -2.61 12.34 -30.78
CA GLU A 686 -1.69 13.18 -31.55
C GLU A 686 -1.37 14.49 -30.84
N ARG A 687 -2.40 15.19 -30.32
CA ARG A 687 -2.23 16.44 -29.58
C ARG A 687 -1.47 16.25 -28.26
N LEU A 688 -1.82 15.22 -27.48
CA LEU A 688 -1.15 14.91 -26.22
C LEU A 688 0.34 14.63 -26.44
N THR A 689 0.66 13.75 -27.39
CA THR A 689 2.04 13.37 -27.72
C THR A 689 2.84 14.58 -28.24
N ARG A 690 2.23 15.39 -29.13
CA ARG A 690 2.87 16.60 -29.68
C ARG A 690 3.19 17.62 -28.59
N LEU A 691 2.24 17.90 -27.69
CA LEU A 691 2.48 18.85 -26.59
C LEU A 691 3.56 18.35 -25.64
N GLN A 692 3.59 17.05 -25.34
CA GLN A 692 4.64 16.47 -24.50
C GLN A 692 6.03 16.63 -25.14
N GLN A 693 6.15 16.34 -26.43
CA GLN A 693 7.40 16.54 -27.18
C GLN A 693 7.85 18.01 -27.18
N LEU A 694 6.93 18.94 -27.38
CA LEU A 694 7.24 20.38 -27.38
C LEU A 694 7.68 20.87 -25.99
N VAL A 695 7.05 20.39 -24.93
CA VAL A 695 7.48 20.68 -23.55
C VAL A 695 8.88 20.12 -23.30
N LEU A 696 9.17 18.88 -23.69
CA LEU A 696 10.50 18.28 -23.56
C LEU A 696 11.56 19.05 -24.36
N ARG A 697 11.22 19.55 -25.55
CA ARG A 697 12.11 20.41 -26.33
C ARG A 697 12.44 21.72 -25.60
N CYS A 698 11.47 22.31 -24.89
CA CYS A 698 11.76 23.50 -24.07
C CYS A 698 12.75 23.17 -22.93
N VAL A 699 12.70 21.94 -22.38
CA VAL A 699 13.64 21.49 -21.35
C VAL A 699 15.06 21.36 -21.92
N THR A 700 15.21 20.70 -23.07
CA THR A 700 16.54 20.51 -23.68
C THR A 700 17.12 21.83 -24.18
N SER A 701 16.31 22.71 -24.76
CA SER A 701 16.71 24.08 -25.11
C SER A 701 17.22 24.85 -23.88
N HIS A 702 16.54 24.72 -22.73
CA HIS A 702 16.97 25.34 -21.46
C HIS A 702 18.32 24.80 -20.96
N LEU A 703 18.62 23.53 -21.27
CA LEU A 703 19.91 22.89 -20.98
C LEU A 703 20.99 23.20 -22.02
N GLY A 704 20.69 24.04 -23.02
CA GLY A 704 21.63 24.46 -24.05
C GLY A 704 21.86 23.43 -25.16
N ALA A 705 20.89 22.52 -25.40
CA ALA A 705 20.99 21.50 -26.43
C ALA A 705 19.72 21.44 -27.29
N GLU A 706 19.87 21.20 -28.60
CA GLU A 706 18.74 21.01 -29.52
C GLU A 706 18.32 19.53 -29.63
N SER A 707 18.47 18.77 -28.54
CA SER A 707 18.05 17.36 -28.51
C SER A 707 16.54 17.24 -28.34
N PRO A 708 15.84 16.33 -29.04
CA PRO A 708 14.43 16.06 -28.79
C PRO A 708 14.20 15.22 -27.52
N VAL A 709 15.28 14.78 -26.85
CA VAL A 709 15.24 13.88 -25.71
C VAL A 709 15.87 14.54 -24.49
N ALA A 710 15.12 14.54 -23.39
CA ALA A 710 15.66 14.77 -22.05
C ALA A 710 15.78 13.43 -21.31
N GLU A 711 16.91 13.23 -20.63
CA GLU A 711 17.16 12.03 -19.85
C GLU A 711 17.50 12.39 -18.41
N LEU A 712 17.06 11.53 -17.50
CA LEU A 712 17.38 11.61 -16.09
C LEU A 712 18.54 10.64 -15.81
N ARG A 713 19.70 11.18 -15.44
CA ARG A 713 20.87 10.39 -15.04
C ARG A 713 21.00 10.35 -13.54
N CYS A 714 21.20 9.16 -13.00
CA CYS A 714 21.39 8.92 -11.58
C CYS A 714 22.65 8.06 -11.38
N GLU A 715 23.71 8.62 -10.81
CA GLU A 715 24.97 7.90 -10.59
C GLU A 715 25.06 7.43 -9.14
N LEU A 716 25.59 6.22 -8.93
CA LEU A 716 25.87 5.65 -7.62
C LEU A 716 27.38 5.77 -7.33
N GLY A 717 27.73 6.90 -6.75
CA GLY A 717 29.09 7.23 -6.35
C GLY A 717 29.58 6.48 -5.11
N PRO A 718 30.86 6.64 -4.75
CA PRO A 718 31.46 5.93 -3.63
C PRO A 718 30.85 6.31 -2.27
N GLU A 719 30.36 7.54 -2.09
CA GLU A 719 29.72 7.96 -0.85
C GLU A 719 28.39 7.22 -0.62
N GLU A 720 27.55 7.12 -1.65
CA GLU A 720 26.28 6.41 -1.59
C GLU A 720 26.49 4.90 -1.36
N GLN A 721 27.50 4.30 -1.99
CA GLN A 721 27.87 2.89 -1.74
C GLN A 721 28.30 2.67 -0.28
N GLN A 722 29.11 3.56 0.29
CA GLN A 722 29.51 3.47 1.70
C GLN A 722 28.32 3.63 2.66
N ILE A 723 27.35 4.48 2.31
CA ILE A 723 26.10 4.62 3.08
C ILE A 723 25.33 3.30 3.08
N LEU A 724 25.12 2.70 1.91
CA LEU A 724 24.43 1.40 1.80
C LEU A 724 25.15 0.32 2.60
N HIS A 725 26.47 0.22 2.48
CA HIS A 725 27.27 -0.73 3.26
C HIS A 725 27.13 -0.52 4.78
N ARG A 726 27.16 0.74 5.23
CA ARG A 726 26.96 1.07 6.65
C ARG A 726 25.57 0.67 7.15
N LEU A 727 24.53 0.89 6.35
CA LEU A 727 23.16 0.51 6.71
C LEU A 727 23.01 -1.00 6.85
N HIS A 728 23.54 -1.79 5.92
CA HIS A 728 23.51 -3.27 6.01
C HIS A 728 24.32 -3.81 7.19
N ARG A 729 25.35 -3.09 7.65
CA ARG A 729 26.09 -3.45 8.87
C ARG A 729 25.31 -3.13 10.16
N GLN A 730 24.43 -2.14 10.12
CA GLN A 730 23.70 -1.65 11.30
C GLN A 730 22.27 -2.17 11.42
N CYS A 731 21.67 -2.61 10.31
CA CYS A 731 20.29 -3.05 10.26
C CYS A 731 20.16 -4.45 9.67
N ASP A 732 19.18 -5.20 10.17
CA ASP A 732 18.87 -6.54 9.67
C ASP A 732 18.35 -6.45 8.23
N TRP A 733 17.34 -5.61 7.97
CA TRP A 733 16.82 -5.31 6.64
C TRP A 733 16.93 -3.82 6.30
N VAL A 734 17.29 -3.54 5.05
CA VAL A 734 17.28 -2.21 4.44
C VAL A 734 16.21 -2.19 3.36
N ILE A 735 15.15 -1.40 3.57
CA ILE A 735 14.08 -1.17 2.61
C ILE A 735 14.32 0.18 1.93
N THR A 736 14.75 0.15 0.68
CA THR A 736 15.00 1.33 -0.15
C THR A 736 13.82 1.60 -1.07
N LEU A 737 13.33 2.84 -1.06
CA LEU A 737 12.28 3.34 -1.93
C LEU A 737 12.85 4.47 -2.77
N ASP A 738 13.12 4.20 -4.04
CA ASP A 738 13.77 5.15 -4.93
C ASP A 738 13.08 5.20 -6.29
N ARG A 739 12.97 6.42 -6.84
CA ARG A 739 12.33 6.67 -8.14
C ARG A 739 13.29 6.54 -9.31
N ASN A 740 14.59 6.63 -9.04
CA ASN A 740 15.61 6.82 -10.06
C ASN A 740 16.58 5.64 -10.12
N ALA A 741 16.87 5.02 -8.98
CA ALA A 741 17.67 3.79 -8.91
C ALA A 741 16.80 2.55 -8.70
N GLY A 742 17.25 1.44 -9.26
CA GLY A 742 16.55 0.17 -9.19
C GLY A 742 17.41 -0.97 -8.64
N ILE A 743 16.86 -2.18 -8.74
CA ILE A 743 17.47 -3.40 -8.21
C ILE A 743 18.80 -3.76 -8.89
N GLU A 744 19.07 -3.23 -10.08
CA GLU A 744 20.12 -3.69 -10.99
C GLU A 744 21.50 -3.66 -10.35
N TYR A 745 21.82 -2.66 -9.51
CA TYR A 745 23.09 -2.63 -8.79
C TYR A 745 23.30 -3.86 -7.87
N PHE A 746 22.24 -4.32 -7.20
CA PHE A 746 22.29 -5.49 -6.31
C PHE A 746 22.09 -6.81 -7.06
N ASP A 747 21.38 -6.80 -8.18
CA ASP A 747 20.96 -7.98 -8.95
C ASP A 747 21.65 -8.03 -10.33
N SER A 748 22.97 -7.89 -10.32
CA SER A 748 23.86 -8.02 -11.50
C SER A 748 25.01 -8.98 -11.21
N PRO A 749 24.81 -10.31 -11.31
CA PRO A 749 25.86 -11.29 -11.02
C PRO A 749 27.05 -11.21 -11.98
N ARG A 750 26.88 -10.63 -13.18
CA ARG A 750 27.95 -10.48 -14.19
C ARG A 750 28.75 -9.19 -13.99
N ASP A 751 28.09 -8.07 -13.75
CA ASP A 751 28.73 -6.75 -13.63
C ASP A 751 29.25 -6.49 -12.20
N HIS A 752 28.58 -7.03 -11.18
CA HIS A 752 28.87 -6.82 -9.77
C HIS A 752 28.77 -8.12 -8.95
N PRO A 753 29.64 -9.13 -9.22
CA PRO A 753 29.59 -10.43 -8.53
C PRO A 753 29.70 -10.28 -7.00
N ASP A 754 30.65 -9.48 -6.51
CA ASP A 754 30.87 -9.26 -5.08
C ASP A 754 29.63 -8.68 -4.38
N VAL A 755 28.97 -7.70 -5.03
CA VAL A 755 27.75 -7.06 -4.49
C VAL A 755 26.60 -8.06 -4.49
N TYR A 756 26.44 -8.81 -5.58
CA TYR A 756 25.43 -9.84 -5.73
C TYR A 756 25.60 -10.91 -4.65
N GLU A 757 26.80 -11.43 -4.44
CA GLU A 757 27.09 -12.44 -3.42
C GLU A 757 26.86 -11.92 -1.99
N THR A 758 27.20 -10.66 -1.72
CA THR A 758 27.11 -10.03 -0.40
C THR A 758 25.69 -9.59 0.00
N HIS A 759 24.68 -9.67 -0.89
CA HIS A 759 23.32 -9.26 -0.55
C HIS A 759 22.26 -10.26 -1.02
N ILE A 760 21.20 -10.41 -0.21
CA ILE A 760 19.92 -10.98 -0.65
C ILE A 760 18.99 -9.82 -0.88
N ILE A 761 18.42 -9.71 -2.08
CA ILE A 761 17.61 -8.58 -2.50
C ILE A 761 16.28 -9.06 -3.07
N SER A 762 15.18 -8.50 -2.56
CA SER A 762 13.84 -8.61 -3.14
C SER A 762 13.42 -7.24 -3.68
N CYS A 763 12.74 -7.20 -4.82
CA CYS A 763 12.21 -5.95 -5.38
C CYS A 763 10.74 -6.12 -5.72
N VAL A 764 9.94 -5.13 -5.34
CA VAL A 764 8.62 -4.90 -5.94
C VAL A 764 8.87 -4.02 -7.16
N PRO A 765 8.65 -4.54 -8.40
CA PRO A 765 8.88 -3.77 -9.62
C PRO A 765 8.00 -2.53 -9.69
N GLU A 766 8.27 -1.67 -10.66
CA GLU A 766 7.37 -0.57 -11.00
C GLU A 766 5.93 -1.10 -11.23
N ARG A 767 4.96 -0.35 -10.71
CA ARG A 767 3.53 -0.65 -10.82
C ARG A 767 2.85 0.59 -11.37
N GLY A 768 1.81 0.42 -12.17
CA GLY A 768 1.00 1.55 -12.66
C GLY A 768 0.47 2.45 -11.53
N HIS A 769 0.37 1.91 -10.31
CA HIS A 769 -0.04 2.65 -9.13
C HIS A 769 1.17 3.33 -8.43
N LEU A 770 2.32 2.66 -8.27
CA LEU A 770 3.53 3.24 -7.64
C LEU A 770 4.27 4.27 -8.52
N GLY A 771 3.86 4.46 -9.78
CA GLY A 771 4.59 5.27 -10.74
C GLY A 771 6.02 4.72 -10.95
N PRO A 772 7.05 5.58 -11.08
CA PRO A 772 8.44 5.15 -11.26
C PRO A 772 9.12 4.66 -9.97
N LEU A 773 8.41 4.64 -8.84
CA LEU A 773 8.97 4.22 -7.56
C LEU A 773 9.23 2.71 -7.56
N GLN A 774 10.48 2.32 -7.29
CA GLN A 774 10.85 0.94 -7.01
C GLN A 774 11.08 0.76 -5.51
N LEU A 775 10.56 -0.33 -4.97
CA LEU A 775 10.81 -0.73 -3.59
C LEU A 775 11.71 -1.95 -3.58
N MET A 776 12.83 -1.83 -2.90
CA MET A 776 13.87 -2.84 -2.76
C MET A 776 14.05 -3.18 -1.28
N THR A 777 14.01 -4.46 -0.93
CA THR A 777 14.31 -4.96 0.42
C THR A 777 15.57 -5.80 0.34
N SER A 778 16.64 -5.37 0.98
CA SER A 778 17.94 -6.05 1.00
C SER A 778 18.42 -6.39 2.40
N THR A 779 19.20 -7.46 2.51
CA THR A 779 19.90 -7.87 3.74
C THR A 779 21.27 -8.46 3.41
N ALA A 780 22.22 -8.29 4.33
CA ALA A 780 23.55 -8.91 4.29
C ALA A 780 23.71 -10.04 5.31
N ASN A 781 22.64 -10.44 6.01
CA ASN A 781 22.70 -11.47 7.05
C ASN A 781 22.48 -12.88 6.47
N PHE A 782 23.55 -13.51 5.98
CA PHE A 782 23.51 -14.87 5.39
C PHE A 782 23.58 -16.00 6.40
N VAL A 783 24.11 -15.74 7.59
CA VAL A 783 24.36 -16.79 8.60
C VAL A 783 23.04 -17.50 8.93
N GLU A 784 21.99 -16.70 9.16
CA GLU A 784 20.65 -17.22 9.45
C GLU A 784 20.06 -18.03 8.30
N VAL A 785 20.22 -17.56 7.06
CA VAL A 785 19.70 -18.25 5.86
C VAL A 785 20.38 -19.61 5.68
N ARG A 786 21.70 -19.65 5.89
CA ARG A 786 22.49 -20.88 5.75
C ARG A 786 22.08 -21.93 6.76
N GLU A 787 22.03 -21.59 8.05
CA GLU A 787 21.62 -22.52 9.12
C GLU A 787 20.21 -23.08 8.91
N ARG A 788 19.33 -22.32 8.25
CA ARG A 788 17.96 -22.75 7.96
C ARG A 788 17.89 -23.72 6.79
N LEU A 789 18.60 -23.44 5.71
CA LEU A 789 18.70 -24.38 4.59
C LEU A 789 19.35 -25.70 5.03
N GLU A 790 20.38 -25.65 5.87
CA GLU A 790 20.98 -26.85 6.47
C GLU A 790 19.95 -27.65 7.30
N ARG A 791 19.16 -27.00 8.16
CA ARG A 791 18.07 -27.67 8.90
C ARG A 791 17.00 -28.27 7.98
N LEU A 792 16.63 -27.60 6.90
CA LEU A 792 15.63 -28.10 5.97
C LEU A 792 16.15 -29.33 5.20
N LEU A 793 17.40 -29.29 4.74
CA LEU A 793 18.08 -30.44 4.15
C LEU A 793 18.10 -31.62 5.13
N ALA A 794 18.42 -31.36 6.42
CA ALA A 794 18.38 -32.36 7.47
C ALA A 794 17.00 -33.03 7.62
N GLN A 795 15.93 -32.22 7.64
CA GLN A 795 14.55 -32.72 7.77
C GLN A 795 14.12 -33.59 6.57
N MET A 796 14.69 -33.32 5.39
CA MET A 796 14.45 -34.11 4.17
C MET A 796 15.35 -35.34 4.05
N GLY A 797 16.31 -35.54 4.95
CA GLY A 797 17.32 -36.60 4.84
C GLY A 797 18.37 -36.35 3.74
N LEU A 798 18.60 -35.09 3.37
CA LEU A 798 19.57 -34.68 2.35
C LEU A 798 20.89 -34.18 2.99
N PRO A 799 22.02 -34.22 2.26
CA PRO A 799 23.32 -33.80 2.80
C PRO A 799 23.36 -32.33 3.19
N GLN A 800 23.73 -32.08 4.45
CA GLN A 800 23.88 -30.76 5.05
C GLN A 800 25.31 -30.27 4.81
N SER A 801 25.55 -29.61 3.69
CA SER A 801 26.87 -29.06 3.39
C SER A 801 26.82 -27.59 2.99
N PRO A 802 27.89 -26.81 3.26
CA PRO A 802 27.96 -25.41 2.87
C PRO A 802 27.74 -25.24 1.37
N ARG A 803 28.29 -26.17 0.57
CA ARG A 803 28.21 -26.15 -0.89
C ARG A 803 26.78 -26.38 -1.41
N ASN A 804 26.04 -27.31 -0.80
CA ASN A 804 24.63 -27.52 -1.14
C ASN A 804 23.78 -26.29 -0.78
N THR A 805 24.04 -25.70 0.39
CA THR A 805 23.31 -24.52 0.86
C THR A 805 23.57 -23.29 -0.01
N GLU A 806 24.82 -23.03 -0.37
CA GLU A 806 25.22 -21.94 -1.27
C GLU A 806 24.62 -22.11 -2.67
N PHE A 807 24.63 -23.34 -3.20
CA PHE A 807 24.01 -23.67 -4.47
C PHE A 807 22.49 -23.40 -4.47
N LEU A 808 21.78 -23.86 -3.45
CA LEU A 808 20.34 -23.63 -3.31
C LEU A 808 20.01 -22.14 -3.17
N LEU A 809 20.78 -21.42 -2.35
CA LEU A 809 20.59 -19.99 -2.17
C LEU A 809 20.84 -19.21 -3.47
N THR A 810 21.90 -19.55 -4.21
CA THR A 810 22.21 -18.93 -5.50
C THR A 810 21.08 -19.14 -6.51
N ALA A 811 20.57 -20.38 -6.61
CA ALA A 811 19.43 -20.70 -7.46
C ALA A 811 18.15 -19.92 -7.04
N LEU A 812 17.89 -19.81 -5.74
CA LEU A 812 16.74 -19.05 -5.22
C LEU A 812 16.88 -17.55 -5.48
N LYS A 813 18.06 -16.96 -5.26
CA LYS A 813 18.33 -15.55 -5.56
C LYS A 813 18.09 -15.27 -7.04
N ALA A 814 18.60 -16.12 -7.92
CA ALA A 814 18.43 -15.97 -9.37
C ALA A 814 16.96 -16.16 -9.82
N LEU A 815 16.21 -17.04 -9.15
CA LEU A 815 14.77 -17.24 -9.41
C LEU A 815 13.93 -16.06 -8.89
N SER A 816 13.98 -15.78 -7.58
CA SER A 816 13.20 -14.74 -6.92
C SER A 816 13.87 -14.29 -5.62
N GLY A 817 14.16 -13.00 -5.58
CA GLY A 817 14.62 -12.33 -4.38
C GLY A 817 13.64 -12.42 -3.21
N GLY A 818 12.33 -12.40 -3.49
CA GLY A 818 11.28 -12.60 -2.49
C GLY A 818 11.33 -13.99 -1.83
N LEU A 819 11.54 -15.05 -2.61
CA LEU A 819 11.72 -16.39 -2.05
C LEU A 819 13.00 -16.49 -1.21
N ALA A 820 14.10 -15.91 -1.69
CA ALA A 820 15.36 -15.90 -0.97
C ALA A 820 15.29 -15.11 0.36
N ILE A 821 14.60 -13.97 0.38
CA ILE A 821 14.51 -13.14 1.59
C ILE A 821 13.59 -13.76 2.65
N GLN A 822 12.57 -14.52 2.25
CA GLN A 822 11.73 -15.28 3.19
C GLN A 822 12.53 -16.33 3.98
N LEU A 823 13.65 -16.83 3.43
CA LEU A 823 14.55 -17.74 4.14
C LEU A 823 15.23 -17.08 5.35
N THR A 824 15.22 -15.75 5.45
CA THR A 824 15.77 -15.04 6.62
C THR A 824 14.83 -15.15 7.83
N GLY A 825 13.60 -15.66 7.66
CA GLY A 825 12.57 -15.69 8.69
C GLY A 825 12.37 -16.99 9.49
N LYS A 826 11.68 -16.91 10.63
CA LYS A 826 11.45 -17.95 11.66
C LYS A 826 10.34 -18.94 11.35
N GLU A 827 9.28 -18.55 10.64
CA GLU A 827 8.30 -19.52 10.16
C GLU A 827 8.95 -20.47 9.14
N GLY A 828 8.56 -21.74 9.16
CA GLY A 828 9.28 -22.82 8.49
C GLY A 828 9.46 -22.55 6.99
N ILE A 829 10.70 -22.69 6.50
CA ILE A 829 10.94 -22.68 5.05
C ILE A 829 10.08 -23.79 4.47
N GLU A 830 9.24 -23.42 3.51
CA GLU A 830 8.44 -24.38 2.79
C GLU A 830 9.38 -25.35 2.06
N PRO A 831 9.27 -26.67 2.28
CA PRO A 831 9.98 -27.68 1.51
C PRO A 831 9.96 -27.47 -0.01
N GLN A 832 8.91 -26.80 -0.50
CA GLN A 832 8.75 -26.34 -1.88
C GLN A 832 9.91 -25.43 -2.36
N SER A 833 10.55 -24.64 -1.49
CA SER A 833 11.67 -23.77 -1.88
C SER A 833 12.87 -24.59 -2.40
N ILE A 834 13.14 -25.77 -1.84
CA ILE A 834 14.18 -26.67 -2.37
C ILE A 834 13.79 -27.20 -3.74
N ALA A 835 12.52 -27.58 -3.93
CA ALA A 835 12.01 -28.03 -5.21
C ALA A 835 12.16 -26.96 -6.30
N LEU A 836 11.83 -25.70 -5.97
CA LEU A 836 11.98 -24.56 -6.87
C LEU A 836 13.45 -24.26 -7.21
N ALA A 837 14.34 -24.31 -6.21
CA ALA A 837 15.77 -24.09 -6.40
C ALA A 837 16.40 -25.14 -7.33
N LEU A 838 16.10 -26.42 -7.08
CA LEU A 838 16.57 -27.52 -7.93
C LEU A 838 15.97 -27.44 -9.34
N GLY A 839 14.66 -27.15 -9.45
CA GLY A 839 13.99 -26.97 -10.73
C GLY A 839 14.61 -25.83 -11.56
N TYR A 840 14.92 -24.69 -10.91
CA TYR A 840 15.63 -23.58 -11.54
C TYR A 840 17.02 -24.01 -12.04
N ALA A 841 17.82 -24.67 -11.20
CA ALA A 841 19.16 -25.11 -11.57
C ALA A 841 19.17 -26.16 -12.69
N ARG A 842 18.13 -27.01 -12.79
CA ARG A 842 17.94 -27.90 -13.93
C ARG A 842 17.59 -27.13 -15.19
N CYS A 843 16.73 -26.13 -15.08
CA CYS A 843 16.35 -25.24 -16.18
C CYS A 843 17.53 -24.41 -16.70
N SER A 844 18.44 -23.95 -15.84
CA SER A 844 19.64 -23.20 -16.23
C SER A 844 20.65 -24.05 -17.02
N ASN A 845 20.74 -25.35 -16.70
CA ASN A 845 21.66 -26.28 -17.37
C ASN A 845 21.05 -26.93 -18.63
N THR A 846 19.76 -26.71 -18.89
CA THR A 846 19.06 -27.31 -20.03
C THR A 846 19.16 -26.43 -21.27
N THR A 847 19.70 -26.97 -22.36
CA THR A 847 19.80 -26.29 -23.67
C THR A 847 18.68 -26.67 -24.65
N GLY A 848 17.95 -27.75 -24.36
CA GLY A 848 16.87 -28.32 -25.19
C GLY A 848 15.46 -27.85 -24.83
N THR A 849 14.47 -28.26 -25.64
CA THR A 849 13.03 -28.14 -25.33
C THR A 849 12.53 -29.45 -24.73
N GLY A 850 12.87 -29.70 -23.46
CA GLY A 850 12.27 -30.80 -22.70
C GLY A 850 10.82 -30.49 -22.31
N ALA A 851 10.04 -31.53 -22.02
CA ALA A 851 8.68 -31.37 -21.53
C ALA A 851 8.65 -30.80 -20.09
N CYS A 852 9.56 -31.27 -19.22
CA CYS A 852 9.65 -30.89 -17.80
C CYS A 852 10.42 -29.59 -17.54
N TRP A 853 11.67 -29.49 -18.02
CA TRP A 853 12.56 -28.35 -17.77
C TRP A 853 12.50 -27.32 -18.89
N ARG A 854 12.33 -26.04 -18.53
CA ARG A 854 12.23 -24.92 -19.48
C ARG A 854 13.59 -24.20 -19.56
N SER A 855 14.19 -24.14 -20.75
CA SER A 855 15.53 -23.58 -20.94
C SER A 855 15.57 -22.06 -20.67
N LEU A 856 16.44 -21.64 -19.74
CA LEU A 856 16.63 -20.21 -19.42
C LEU A 856 17.38 -19.42 -20.52
N ASP A 857 17.97 -20.10 -21.50
CA ASP A 857 18.53 -19.46 -22.70
C ASP A 857 17.45 -18.82 -23.57
N LYS A 858 16.21 -19.30 -23.46
CA LYS A 858 15.08 -18.96 -24.35
C LYS A 858 13.98 -18.15 -23.66
N GLY A 859 13.99 -18.08 -22.34
CA GLY A 859 12.93 -17.45 -21.56
C GLY A 859 13.29 -17.29 -20.10
N PHE A 860 12.35 -16.80 -19.31
CA PHE A 860 12.58 -16.46 -17.91
C PHE A 860 11.38 -16.77 -17.02
N PHE A 861 11.62 -16.81 -15.71
CA PHE A 861 10.58 -17.03 -14.71
C PHE A 861 10.14 -15.72 -14.04
N ILE A 862 8.87 -15.67 -13.67
CA ILE A 862 8.28 -14.66 -12.79
C ILE A 862 7.67 -15.41 -11.59
N SER A 863 8.01 -15.01 -10.36
CA SER A 863 7.32 -15.54 -9.18
C SER A 863 5.92 -14.95 -9.08
N LEU A 864 4.90 -15.79 -9.06
CA LEU A 864 3.51 -15.32 -9.00
C LEU A 864 3.16 -14.71 -7.65
N SER A 865 3.90 -15.06 -6.59
CA SER A 865 3.78 -14.41 -5.27
C SER A 865 4.16 -12.92 -5.29
N GLU A 866 5.06 -12.52 -6.20
CA GLU A 866 5.54 -11.13 -6.33
C GLU A 866 4.63 -10.27 -7.22
N VAL A 867 3.76 -10.88 -8.02
CA VAL A 867 2.85 -10.22 -8.98
C VAL A 867 1.37 -10.59 -8.74
N ALA A 868 1.03 -11.08 -7.55
CA ALA A 868 -0.31 -11.57 -7.24
C ALA A 868 -1.40 -10.49 -7.38
N ASP A 869 -1.04 -9.22 -7.15
CA ASP A 869 -1.91 -8.04 -7.31
C ASP A 869 -2.27 -7.73 -8.77
N LEU A 870 -1.55 -8.34 -9.73
CA LEU A 870 -1.67 -8.08 -11.16
C LEU A 870 -2.28 -9.26 -11.92
N LEU A 871 -2.40 -10.41 -11.26
CA LEU A 871 -3.13 -11.55 -11.80
C LEU A 871 -4.64 -11.28 -11.69
N PRO A 872 -5.45 -11.83 -12.61
CA PRO A 872 -6.89 -11.79 -12.42
C PRO A 872 -7.26 -12.37 -11.04
N PRO A 873 -8.17 -11.74 -10.29
CA PRO A 873 -8.64 -12.30 -9.04
C PRO A 873 -9.27 -13.66 -9.36
N VAL A 874 -8.60 -14.74 -8.96
CA VAL A 874 -9.18 -16.07 -8.99
C VAL A 874 -10.37 -15.99 -8.04
N ARG A 875 -11.59 -16.09 -8.57
CA ARG A 875 -12.82 -15.98 -7.76
C ARG A 875 -12.74 -16.97 -6.60
N GLU A 876 -12.50 -16.44 -5.40
CA GLU A 876 -12.35 -17.21 -4.15
C GLU A 876 -13.55 -18.13 -3.88
N ALA A 877 -14.71 -17.83 -4.48
CA ALA A 877 -15.93 -18.62 -4.37
C ALA A 877 -15.79 -20.11 -4.74
N ASN A 878 -14.78 -20.51 -5.54
CA ASN A 878 -14.60 -21.90 -5.97
C ASN A 878 -13.41 -22.63 -5.34
N LEU A 879 -12.59 -21.99 -4.49
CA LEU A 879 -11.42 -22.61 -3.87
C LEU A 879 -11.47 -22.45 -2.35
N LYS A 880 -12.26 -23.31 -1.71
CA LYS A 880 -12.11 -23.61 -0.27
C LYS A 880 -10.77 -24.31 0.05
N CYS A 881 -9.94 -24.59 -0.95
CA CYS A 881 -8.61 -25.16 -0.80
C CYS A 881 -7.58 -24.02 -0.70
N ARG A 882 -7.06 -23.79 0.51
CA ARG A 882 -5.97 -22.85 0.78
C ARG A 882 -4.72 -23.22 -0.05
N GLY A 883 -4.15 -22.25 -0.78
CA GLY A 883 -2.88 -22.38 -1.51
C GLY A 883 -2.88 -21.66 -2.86
N GLN A 884 -1.73 -21.09 -3.27
CA GLN A 884 -1.56 -20.46 -4.59
C GLN A 884 -1.67 -21.53 -5.69
N ALA A 885 -2.34 -21.23 -6.81
CA ALA A 885 -2.62 -22.23 -7.84
C ALA A 885 -1.41 -22.61 -8.71
N ALA A 886 -0.41 -21.71 -8.78
CA ALA A 886 0.90 -21.91 -9.37
C ALA A 886 1.91 -21.01 -8.66
N ASP A 887 3.19 -21.36 -8.75
CA ASP A 887 4.28 -20.67 -8.06
C ASP A 887 5.05 -19.75 -9.01
N LEU A 888 5.25 -20.20 -10.26
CA LEU A 888 6.01 -19.48 -11.28
C LEU A 888 5.24 -19.35 -12.59
N LEU A 889 5.57 -18.31 -13.35
CA LEU A 889 5.21 -18.14 -14.75
C LEU A 889 6.49 -18.10 -15.59
N TYR A 890 6.64 -19.06 -16.50
CA TYR A 890 7.70 -19.05 -17.50
C TYR A 890 7.23 -18.32 -18.77
N VAL A 891 8.04 -17.37 -19.23
CA VAL A 891 7.78 -16.54 -20.41
C VAL A 891 8.88 -16.75 -21.45
N SER A 892 8.51 -17.00 -22.70
CA SER A 892 9.44 -17.08 -23.83
C SER A 892 8.80 -16.57 -25.12
N ALA A 893 9.56 -16.42 -26.19
CA ALA A 893 9.03 -16.04 -27.51
C ALA A 893 8.86 -17.26 -28.44
N LEU A 894 7.72 -17.33 -29.14
CA LEU A 894 7.44 -18.39 -30.10
C LEU A 894 8.15 -18.14 -31.46
N PRO A 895 8.58 -19.20 -32.18
CA PRO A 895 9.23 -19.06 -33.49
C PRO A 895 8.36 -18.37 -34.56
N ARG A 896 7.02 -18.53 -34.50
CA ARG A 896 6.07 -17.97 -35.47
C ARG A 896 5.44 -16.63 -35.02
N ARG A 897 6.13 -15.91 -34.13
CA ARG A 897 5.70 -14.70 -33.40
C ARG A 897 4.61 -14.99 -32.36
N GLY A 898 4.64 -14.24 -31.25
CA GLY A 898 3.80 -14.45 -30.08
C GLY A 898 4.58 -14.77 -28.81
N LEU A 899 4.09 -14.32 -27.65
CA LEU A 899 4.61 -14.75 -26.36
C LEU A 899 4.08 -16.14 -26.00
N SER A 900 4.93 -16.95 -25.36
CA SER A 900 4.56 -18.23 -24.77
C SER A 900 4.60 -18.12 -23.26
N LEU A 901 3.49 -18.48 -22.62
CA LEU A 901 3.27 -18.44 -21.19
C LEU A 901 3.06 -19.87 -20.67
N CYS A 902 3.80 -20.25 -19.64
CA CYS A 902 3.72 -21.58 -19.02
C CYS A 902 3.68 -21.43 -17.50
N PHE A 903 2.53 -21.72 -16.89
CA PHE A 903 2.43 -21.79 -15.42
C PHE A 903 3.13 -23.03 -14.88
N ILE A 904 3.89 -22.85 -13.80
CA ILE A 904 4.62 -23.91 -13.11
C ILE A 904 4.27 -23.90 -11.64
N THR A 905 4.06 -25.09 -11.06
CA THR A 905 3.89 -25.26 -9.61
C THR A 905 4.88 -26.27 -9.08
N ALA A 906 5.36 -26.09 -7.86
CA ALA A 906 6.27 -26.98 -7.17
C ALA A 906 5.63 -27.51 -5.87
N GLU A 907 5.60 -28.82 -5.71
CA GLU A 907 5.01 -29.51 -4.56
C GLU A 907 6.04 -30.47 -3.96
N TYR A 908 6.16 -30.46 -2.64
CA TYR A 908 7.05 -31.39 -1.91
C TYR A 908 6.29 -32.60 -1.39
N ARG A 909 6.83 -33.80 -1.59
CA ARG A 909 6.31 -35.02 -0.95
C ARG A 909 7.46 -35.80 -0.32
N ARG A 910 7.31 -36.10 0.98
CA ARG A 910 8.31 -36.88 1.73
C ARG A 910 8.49 -38.29 1.15
N HIS A 911 7.37 -38.93 0.77
CA HIS A 911 7.36 -40.30 0.26
C HIS A 911 6.72 -40.36 -1.12
N ARG A 912 7.24 -41.23 -2.00
CA ARG A 912 6.68 -41.42 -3.35
C ARG A 912 5.20 -41.83 -3.33
N ARG A 913 4.80 -42.65 -2.35
CA ARG A 913 3.40 -43.09 -2.18
C ARG A 913 2.43 -41.96 -1.83
N ALA A 914 2.94 -40.83 -1.33
CA ALA A 914 2.12 -39.66 -1.00
C ALA A 914 1.69 -38.86 -2.26
N ALA A 915 2.29 -39.13 -3.42
CA ALA A 915 1.81 -38.66 -4.72
C ALA A 915 0.61 -39.50 -5.21
N SER A 916 -0.48 -39.51 -4.43
CA SER A 916 -1.68 -40.31 -4.74
C SER A 916 -2.43 -39.75 -5.95
N ALA A 917 -3.22 -40.60 -6.63
CA ALA A 917 -4.05 -40.18 -7.75
C ALA A 917 -5.00 -39.02 -7.39
N HIS A 918 -5.53 -39.01 -6.17
CA HIS A 918 -6.39 -37.92 -5.68
C HIS A 918 -5.62 -36.60 -5.61
N PHE A 919 -4.41 -36.60 -5.05
CA PHE A 919 -3.56 -35.41 -4.99
C PHE A 919 -3.24 -34.87 -6.38
N LEU A 920 -2.84 -35.75 -7.32
CA LEU A 920 -2.50 -35.36 -8.69
C LEU A 920 -3.71 -34.79 -9.44
N SER A 921 -4.91 -35.36 -9.26
CA SER A 921 -6.17 -34.83 -9.80
C SER A 921 -6.48 -33.44 -9.24
N THR A 922 -6.34 -33.23 -7.93
CA THR A 922 -6.55 -31.93 -7.29
C THR A 922 -5.56 -30.88 -7.80
N LEU A 923 -4.28 -31.24 -7.92
CA LEU A 923 -3.24 -30.35 -8.44
C LEU A 923 -3.52 -29.95 -9.90
N GLY A 924 -3.84 -30.93 -10.75
CA GLY A 924 -4.20 -30.69 -12.16
C GLY A 924 -5.39 -29.74 -12.31
N LYS A 925 -6.48 -29.97 -11.58
CA LYS A 925 -7.69 -29.11 -11.59
C LYS A 925 -7.41 -27.70 -11.08
N ARG A 926 -6.57 -27.55 -10.04
CA ARG A 926 -6.16 -26.24 -9.51
C ARG A 926 -5.43 -25.41 -10.58
N MET A 927 -4.49 -26.03 -11.29
CA MET A 927 -3.75 -25.39 -12.37
C MET A 927 -4.65 -25.09 -13.59
N GLU A 928 -5.55 -26.00 -13.96
CA GLU A 928 -6.52 -25.79 -15.04
C GLU A 928 -7.42 -24.57 -14.76
N SER A 929 -7.96 -24.45 -13.54
CA SER A 929 -8.77 -23.30 -13.15
C SER A 929 -8.01 -21.97 -13.22
N LEU A 930 -6.70 -21.96 -12.92
CA LEU A 930 -5.86 -20.78 -13.06
C LEU A 930 -5.67 -20.41 -14.53
N ARG A 931 -5.39 -21.40 -15.38
CA ARG A 931 -5.24 -21.24 -16.84
C ARG A 931 -6.50 -20.64 -17.44
N ASP A 932 -7.67 -21.17 -17.08
CA ASP A 932 -8.96 -20.68 -17.57
C ASP A 932 -9.25 -19.24 -17.11
N SER A 933 -8.93 -18.92 -15.85
CA SER A 933 -9.08 -17.56 -15.31
C SER A 933 -8.18 -16.56 -16.02
N TRP A 934 -6.93 -16.95 -16.30
CA TRP A 934 -5.99 -16.15 -17.09
C TRP A 934 -6.50 -15.92 -18.51
N LEU A 935 -6.92 -17.00 -19.21
CA LEU A 935 -7.46 -16.90 -20.56
C LEU A 935 -8.71 -16.03 -20.60
N ALA A 936 -9.58 -16.09 -19.59
CA ALA A 936 -10.75 -15.22 -19.49
C ALA A 936 -10.38 -13.75 -19.30
N TRP A 937 -9.28 -13.46 -18.58
CA TRP A 937 -8.80 -12.10 -18.35
C TRP A 937 -8.14 -11.45 -19.57
N VAL A 938 -7.48 -12.26 -20.41
CA VAL A 938 -6.80 -11.79 -21.65
C VAL A 938 -7.64 -12.06 -22.90
N ARG A 939 -8.86 -12.61 -22.76
CA ARG A 939 -9.71 -12.95 -23.91
C ARG A 939 -10.06 -11.69 -24.69
N THR A 940 -9.72 -11.66 -25.97
CA THR A 940 -10.04 -10.54 -26.87
C THR A 940 -11.54 -10.41 -27.14
N LYS A 941 -12.28 -11.53 -27.09
CA LYS A 941 -13.75 -11.54 -27.28
C LYS A 941 -14.50 -11.25 -25.98
N GLY A 942 -15.34 -10.21 -26.00
CA GLY A 942 -16.26 -9.86 -24.91
C GLY A 942 -15.68 -8.93 -23.84
N ILE A 943 -14.42 -8.53 -23.97
CA ILE A 943 -13.79 -7.49 -23.13
C ILE A 943 -13.73 -6.19 -23.96
N PRO A 944 -14.16 -5.05 -23.40
CA PRO A 944 -14.01 -3.74 -24.04
C PRO A 944 -12.56 -3.51 -24.51
N PRO A 945 -12.31 -3.15 -25.79
CA PRO A 945 -10.96 -2.95 -26.33
C PRO A 945 -10.09 -2.02 -25.48
N SER A 946 -10.69 -0.97 -24.93
CA SER A 946 -10.00 -0.03 -24.05
C SER A 946 -9.46 -0.70 -22.77
N PHE A 947 -10.17 -1.68 -22.20
CA PHE A 947 -9.66 -2.43 -21.04
C PHE A 947 -8.49 -3.33 -21.43
N LEU A 948 -8.51 -3.96 -22.61
CA LEU A 948 -7.39 -4.78 -23.09
C LEU A 948 -6.12 -3.94 -23.28
N ALA A 949 -6.24 -2.75 -23.86
CA ALA A 949 -5.11 -1.83 -24.02
C ALA A 949 -4.45 -1.49 -22.67
N LEU A 950 -5.26 -1.25 -21.63
CA LEU A 950 -4.78 -0.96 -20.28
C LEU A 950 -4.16 -2.18 -19.59
N ARG A 951 -4.77 -3.36 -19.74
CA ARG A 951 -4.25 -4.63 -19.19
C ARG A 951 -2.91 -5.00 -19.84
N PHE A 952 -2.79 -4.84 -21.15
CA PHE A 952 -1.52 -5.05 -21.86
C PHE A 952 -0.45 -4.05 -21.44
N ALA A 953 -0.81 -2.78 -21.22
CA ALA A 953 0.13 -1.80 -20.67
C ALA A 953 0.69 -2.23 -19.31
N LYS A 954 -0.16 -2.69 -18.38
CA LYS A 954 0.26 -3.22 -17.07
C LYS A 954 1.14 -4.47 -17.22
N LEU A 955 0.74 -5.40 -18.08
CA LEU A 955 1.47 -6.65 -18.32
C LEU A 955 2.88 -6.38 -18.90
N ALA A 956 2.99 -5.49 -19.89
CA ALA A 956 4.25 -5.17 -20.52
C ALA A 956 5.29 -4.59 -19.55
N GLN A 957 4.89 -3.74 -18.59
CA GLN A 957 5.81 -3.23 -17.57
C GLN A 957 6.47 -4.35 -16.78
N ILE A 958 5.68 -5.34 -16.36
CA ILE A 958 6.16 -6.48 -15.58
C ILE A 958 7.05 -7.37 -16.44
N LEU A 959 6.59 -7.70 -17.65
CA LEU A 959 7.33 -8.56 -18.57
C LEU A 959 8.70 -7.97 -18.93
N ARG A 960 8.77 -6.65 -19.16
CA ARG A 960 10.04 -5.95 -19.42
C ARG A 960 10.97 -6.02 -18.21
N PHE A 961 10.49 -5.69 -17.02
CA PHE A 961 11.29 -5.76 -15.79
C PHE A 961 11.94 -7.14 -15.58
N TYR A 962 11.16 -8.22 -15.72
CA TYR A 962 11.69 -9.57 -15.55
C TYR A 962 12.52 -10.06 -16.76
N ALA A 963 12.28 -9.54 -17.97
CA ALA A 963 13.15 -9.78 -19.12
C ALA A 963 14.52 -9.13 -18.92
N ASP A 964 14.56 -7.87 -18.47
CA ASP A 964 15.79 -7.13 -18.15
C ASP A 964 16.55 -7.83 -17.03
N ARG A 965 15.83 -8.31 -16.01
CA ARG A 965 16.39 -9.16 -14.97
C ARG A 965 17.02 -10.42 -15.55
N ALA A 966 16.29 -11.16 -16.38
CA ALA A 966 16.81 -12.39 -16.95
C ALA A 966 18.03 -12.18 -17.84
N ALA A 967 18.12 -11.06 -18.57
CA ALA A 967 19.27 -10.69 -19.39
C ALA A 967 20.56 -10.51 -18.56
N ARG A 968 20.45 -9.96 -17.35
CA ARG A 968 21.58 -9.85 -16.40
C ARG A 968 22.06 -11.20 -15.86
N HIS A 969 21.20 -12.22 -15.89
CA HIS A 969 21.46 -13.55 -15.33
C HIS A 969 21.88 -14.57 -16.40
N SER A 970 20.92 -15.10 -17.16
CA SER A 970 21.12 -16.29 -18.02
C SER A 970 20.46 -16.19 -19.40
N LEU A 971 19.56 -15.22 -19.63
CA LEU A 971 18.86 -15.08 -20.90
C LEU A 971 19.83 -14.61 -21.99
N LYS A 972 19.82 -15.29 -23.14
CA LYS A 972 20.64 -14.89 -24.30
C LYS A 972 20.11 -13.62 -24.92
N GLU A 973 21.02 -12.78 -25.40
CA GLU A 973 20.71 -11.48 -26.03
C GLU A 973 19.70 -11.62 -27.17
N GLU A 974 19.85 -12.61 -28.05
CA GLU A 974 18.90 -12.84 -29.16
C GLU A 974 17.47 -13.15 -28.68
N SER A 975 17.36 -13.92 -27.59
CA SER A 975 16.08 -14.28 -26.98
C SER A 975 15.46 -13.07 -26.27
N TYR A 976 16.29 -12.30 -25.56
CA TYR A 976 15.90 -11.05 -24.90
C TYR A 976 15.32 -10.04 -25.90
N GLN A 977 16.07 -9.73 -26.96
CA GLN A 977 15.63 -8.81 -28.02
C GLN A 977 14.35 -9.30 -28.71
N ARG A 978 14.21 -10.61 -28.95
CA ARG A 978 12.98 -11.17 -29.53
C ARG A 978 11.78 -11.02 -28.59
N ILE A 979 11.98 -11.21 -27.29
CA ILE A 979 10.91 -11.04 -26.30
C ILE A 979 10.51 -9.56 -26.20
N LEU A 980 11.47 -8.63 -26.12
CA LEU A 980 11.18 -7.20 -26.11
C LEU A 980 10.40 -6.77 -27.36
N ALA A 981 10.84 -7.19 -28.55
CA ALA A 981 10.16 -6.89 -29.80
C ALA A 981 8.70 -7.41 -29.82
N GLU A 982 8.44 -8.57 -29.20
CA GLU A 982 7.09 -9.12 -29.10
C GLU A 982 6.23 -8.41 -28.04
N ILE A 983 6.82 -8.00 -26.90
CA ILE A 983 6.14 -7.13 -25.92
C ILE A 983 5.73 -5.83 -26.60
N ASP A 984 6.62 -5.22 -27.38
CA ASP A 984 6.32 -3.99 -28.09
C ASP A 984 5.25 -4.19 -29.15
N ARG A 985 5.26 -5.33 -29.83
CA ARG A 985 4.21 -5.71 -30.77
C ARG A 985 2.85 -5.88 -30.08
N MET A 986 2.82 -6.45 -28.87
CA MET A 986 1.60 -6.53 -28.06
C MET A 986 1.04 -5.14 -27.76
N ILE A 987 1.89 -4.18 -27.39
CA ILE A 987 1.44 -2.80 -27.13
C ILE A 987 1.04 -2.08 -28.42
N ARG A 988 1.83 -2.19 -29.50
CA ARG A 988 1.53 -1.54 -30.79
C ARG A 988 0.20 -2.02 -31.39
N ASN A 989 -0.07 -3.31 -31.30
CA ASN A 989 -1.31 -3.90 -31.82
C ASN A 989 -2.48 -3.76 -30.83
N GLY A 990 -2.19 -3.57 -29.54
CA GLY A 990 -3.19 -3.35 -28.50
C GLY A 990 -4.30 -4.39 -28.55
N PRO A 991 -5.59 -4.01 -28.69
CA PRO A 991 -6.72 -4.94 -28.74
C PRO A 991 -6.66 -5.98 -29.86
N ASP A 992 -5.96 -5.70 -30.96
CA ASP A 992 -5.82 -6.59 -32.11
C ASP A 992 -4.74 -7.67 -31.90
N TYR A 993 -4.01 -7.61 -30.79
CA TYR A 993 -3.04 -8.62 -30.43
C TYR A 993 -3.73 -9.90 -29.94
N SER A 994 -3.57 -11.00 -30.67
CA SER A 994 -4.11 -12.29 -30.26
C SER A 994 -3.17 -13.01 -29.29
N MET A 995 -3.68 -13.30 -28.10
CA MET A 995 -3.06 -14.20 -27.11
C MET A 995 -3.56 -15.65 -27.27
N GLU A 996 -4.37 -15.94 -28.29
CA GLU A 996 -4.80 -17.32 -28.55
C GLU A 996 -3.60 -18.19 -28.92
N GLY A 997 -3.42 -19.32 -28.22
CA GLY A 997 -2.26 -20.19 -28.38
C GLY A 997 -0.98 -19.71 -27.68
N SER A 998 -1.00 -18.57 -26.98
CA SER A 998 0.13 -18.12 -26.14
C SER A 998 0.36 -19.03 -24.94
N LEU A 999 -0.68 -19.71 -24.45
CA LEU A 999 -0.60 -20.53 -23.25
C LEU A 999 -0.11 -21.95 -23.56
N ALA A 1000 1.18 -22.20 -23.33
CA ALA A 1000 1.80 -23.52 -23.44
C ALA A 1000 1.27 -24.46 -22.34
N GLN A 1001 1.58 -25.77 -22.44
CA GLN A 1001 1.25 -26.72 -21.38
C GLN A 1001 1.91 -26.32 -20.06
N SER A 1002 1.11 -26.26 -19.00
CA SER A 1002 1.58 -25.98 -17.65
C SER A 1002 2.26 -27.19 -17.04
N VAL A 1003 3.22 -26.96 -16.13
CA VAL A 1003 4.08 -28.02 -15.59
C VAL A 1003 3.96 -28.07 -14.07
N GLY A 1004 3.69 -29.24 -13.51
CA GLY A 1004 3.77 -29.51 -12.08
C GLY A 1004 5.04 -30.27 -11.73
N TRP A 1005 5.86 -29.68 -10.87
CA TRP A 1005 7.07 -30.29 -10.32
C TRP A 1005 6.77 -30.90 -8.96
N VAL A 1006 6.77 -32.22 -8.87
CA VAL A 1006 6.63 -32.96 -7.61
C VAL A 1006 8.02 -33.40 -7.17
N PHE A 1007 8.54 -32.78 -6.12
CA PHE A 1007 9.84 -33.12 -5.55
C PHE A 1007 9.69 -34.19 -4.47
N CYS A 1008 10.46 -35.27 -4.59
CA CYS A 1008 10.49 -36.37 -3.62
C CYS A 1008 11.95 -36.75 -3.29
N PRO A 1009 12.43 -36.54 -2.05
CA PRO A 1009 13.80 -36.89 -1.66
C PRO A 1009 14.14 -38.38 -1.85
N GLU A 1010 13.15 -39.28 -1.72
CA GLU A 1010 13.32 -40.73 -1.91
C GLU A 1010 13.39 -41.15 -3.40
N PHE A 1011 13.17 -40.23 -4.34
CA PHE A 1011 13.23 -40.56 -5.75
C PHE A 1011 14.68 -40.54 -6.24
N GLU A 1012 15.20 -41.72 -6.56
CA GLU A 1012 16.61 -41.90 -6.97
C GLU A 1012 16.85 -41.70 -8.49
N GLY A 1013 15.78 -41.50 -9.27
CA GLY A 1013 15.90 -41.31 -10.71
C GLY A 1013 16.70 -40.05 -11.07
N THR A 1014 17.62 -40.19 -12.03
CA THR A 1014 18.44 -39.07 -12.53
C THR A 1014 17.66 -38.13 -13.45
N GLU A 1015 16.65 -38.67 -14.14
CA GLU A 1015 15.73 -37.95 -15.02
C GLU A 1015 14.33 -37.88 -14.40
N PRO A 1016 13.55 -36.82 -14.69
CA PRO A 1016 12.19 -36.68 -14.16
C PRO A 1016 11.23 -37.72 -14.77
N GLU A 1017 10.38 -38.32 -13.93
CA GLU A 1017 9.38 -39.31 -14.33
C GLU A 1017 8.02 -38.63 -14.58
N PRO A 1018 7.36 -38.83 -15.74
CA PRO A 1018 6.03 -38.28 -15.99
C PRO A 1018 4.97 -38.95 -15.12
N LEU A 1019 4.08 -38.15 -14.54
CA LEU A 1019 2.97 -38.59 -13.70
C LEU A 1019 1.63 -38.46 -14.44
N PRO A 1020 0.62 -39.30 -14.12
CA PRO A 1020 -0.71 -39.15 -14.69
C PRO A 1020 -1.34 -37.81 -14.27
N SER A 1021 -1.92 -37.11 -15.24
CA SER A 1021 -2.60 -35.82 -15.06
C SER A 1021 -4.02 -35.88 -15.63
N GLU A 1022 -5.01 -35.49 -14.84
CA GLU A 1022 -6.41 -35.37 -15.27
C GLU A 1022 -6.77 -33.95 -15.78
N GLY A 1023 -5.89 -32.96 -15.55
CA GLY A 1023 -6.15 -31.55 -15.90
C GLY A 1023 -5.77 -31.24 -17.34
N ASN A 1024 -6.67 -30.57 -18.08
CA ASN A 1024 -6.42 -30.25 -19.48
C ASN A 1024 -5.26 -29.24 -19.63
N GLY A 1025 -4.26 -29.60 -20.46
CA GLY A 1025 -3.09 -28.76 -20.70
C GLY A 1025 -2.12 -28.65 -19.51
N VAL A 1026 -2.12 -29.63 -18.59
CA VAL A 1026 -1.22 -29.73 -17.44
C VAL A 1026 -0.43 -31.04 -17.48
N GLU A 1027 0.88 -30.97 -17.39
CA GLU A 1027 1.79 -32.12 -17.28
C GLU A 1027 2.44 -32.15 -15.90
N LEU A 1028 2.50 -33.31 -15.27
CA LEU A 1028 3.05 -33.49 -13.92
C LEU A 1028 4.31 -34.36 -14.00
N PHE A 1029 5.35 -34.00 -13.27
CA PHE A 1029 6.63 -34.70 -13.25
C PHE A 1029 7.11 -34.92 -11.81
N LEU A 1030 7.63 -36.11 -11.54
CA LEU A 1030 8.30 -36.47 -10.29
C LEU A 1030 9.82 -36.35 -10.48
N PHE A 1031 10.51 -35.71 -9.55
CA PHE A 1031 11.98 -35.64 -9.56
C PHE A 1031 12.57 -35.67 -8.14
N GLY A 1032 13.86 -36.00 -8.06
CA GLY A 1032 14.58 -36.22 -6.81
C GLY A 1032 15.75 -35.26 -6.59
N PRO A 1033 16.58 -35.49 -5.57
CA PRO A 1033 17.66 -34.58 -5.15
C PRO A 1033 18.88 -34.60 -6.07
N HIS A 1034 18.85 -35.40 -7.13
CA HIS A 1034 19.92 -35.42 -8.12
C HIS A 1034 20.15 -34.00 -8.65
N GLY A 1035 21.40 -33.54 -8.66
CA GLY A 1035 21.77 -32.16 -9.03
C GLY A 1035 22.28 -31.31 -7.86
N LEU A 1036 22.14 -31.77 -6.62
CA LEU A 1036 22.90 -31.21 -5.50
C LEU A 1036 24.42 -31.45 -5.70
N PRO A 1037 25.29 -30.45 -5.45
CA PRO A 1037 26.74 -30.58 -5.57
C PRO A 1037 27.35 -31.75 -4.79
N GLU A 1038 26.81 -32.02 -3.60
CA GLU A 1038 27.17 -33.17 -2.78
C GLU A 1038 25.98 -34.11 -2.70
N ALA A 1039 26.12 -35.27 -3.33
CA ALA A 1039 25.08 -36.28 -3.41
C ALA A 1039 24.85 -36.97 -2.05
N PRO A 1040 23.62 -37.45 -1.77
CA PRO A 1040 23.37 -38.31 -0.63
C PRO A 1040 24.34 -39.49 -0.61
N PHE A 1041 24.99 -39.72 0.53
CA PHE A 1041 25.93 -40.81 0.74
C PHE A 1041 25.23 -42.12 0.40
N LEU A 1042 25.66 -42.79 -0.67
CA LEU A 1042 25.16 -44.10 -1.06
C LEU A 1042 25.49 -45.11 0.04
N ALA A 1043 24.47 -45.64 0.71
CA ALA A 1043 24.63 -46.89 1.43
C ALA A 1043 24.96 -47.97 0.39
N TRP A 1044 26.20 -48.43 0.44
CA TRP A 1044 26.69 -49.57 -0.32
C TRP A 1044 25.85 -50.81 0.00
N GLU A 1045 25.02 -51.27 -0.93
CA GLU A 1045 24.43 -52.62 -0.87
C GLU A 1045 25.07 -53.52 -1.96
N GLY A 1046 25.86 -54.48 -1.49
CA GLY A 1046 25.91 -55.83 -2.03
C GLY A 1046 26.62 -56.09 -3.36
N GLY A 1047 27.95 -56.21 -3.31
CA GLY A 1047 28.73 -56.83 -4.38
C GLY A 1047 30.07 -57.35 -3.86
N THR A 1048 30.07 -58.56 -3.31
CA THR A 1048 31.30 -59.29 -3.00
C THR A 1048 32.07 -59.59 -4.27
N ALA A 1049 33.13 -58.83 -4.55
CA ALA A 1049 34.20 -59.23 -5.45
C ALA A 1049 35.51 -58.51 -5.10
N GLY A 1050 36.43 -59.25 -4.49
CA GLY A 1050 37.88 -59.08 -4.61
C GLY A 1050 38.52 -57.78 -4.09
N LEU A 1051 39.18 -57.88 -2.94
CA LEU A 1051 40.34 -57.04 -2.62
C LEU A 1051 41.38 -57.11 -3.75
N PRO A 1052 41.98 -55.97 -4.12
CA PRO A 1052 43.43 -55.86 -4.11
C PRO A 1052 43.88 -54.67 -3.25
N GLY A 1053 44.97 -54.89 -2.52
CA GLY A 1053 45.40 -54.09 -1.37
C GLY A 1053 46.03 -52.73 -1.66
N ASP A 1054 46.11 -51.99 -0.57
CA ASP A 1054 47.15 -51.06 -0.12
C ASP A 1054 47.96 -50.29 -1.17
N ALA A 1055 47.70 -48.97 -1.24
CA ALA A 1055 48.73 -47.94 -1.19
C ALA A 1055 48.13 -46.55 -0.85
N ASP A 1056 48.57 -46.03 0.30
CA ASP A 1056 48.81 -44.63 0.67
C ASP A 1056 47.67 -43.59 0.65
N PHE A 1057 47.08 -43.37 1.84
CA PHE A 1057 46.55 -42.06 2.24
C PHE A 1057 47.23 -41.58 3.53
N TYR A 1058 47.84 -40.39 3.40
CA TYR A 1058 48.55 -39.60 4.39
C TYR A 1058 47.58 -39.00 5.43
N GLN A 1059 47.83 -39.24 6.72
CA GLN A 1059 47.11 -38.60 7.84
C GLN A 1059 47.80 -37.29 8.26
N PRO A 1060 47.06 -36.23 8.60
CA PRO A 1060 47.56 -35.17 9.47
C PRO A 1060 46.99 -35.32 10.89
N GLU A 1061 47.89 -35.45 11.87
CA GLU A 1061 47.56 -35.33 13.30
C GLU A 1061 47.38 -33.86 13.74
N PRO A 1062 46.58 -33.59 14.78
CA PRO A 1062 46.37 -32.26 15.34
C PRO A 1062 47.23 -32.04 16.60
N GLU A 1063 47.84 -30.85 16.76
CA GLU A 1063 48.42 -30.45 18.04
C GLU A 1063 47.85 -29.15 18.60
N ARG A 1064 47.60 -29.21 19.92
CA ARG A 1064 47.05 -28.19 20.80
C ARG A 1064 48.14 -27.23 21.29
N LEU A 1065 47.67 -26.04 21.65
CA LEU A 1065 48.37 -24.99 22.39
C LEU A 1065 49.09 -25.48 23.65
N ASP A 1066 50.26 -24.88 23.91
CA ASP A 1066 50.65 -24.36 25.23
C ASP A 1066 51.64 -23.18 25.09
N ALA A 1067 51.47 -22.16 25.92
CA ALA A 1067 52.44 -21.11 26.26
C ALA A 1067 52.84 -21.31 27.75
N PRO A 1068 53.75 -20.54 28.40
CA PRO A 1068 54.55 -19.37 27.97
C PRO A 1068 56.04 -19.41 28.47
N VAL A 1069 56.81 -18.31 28.28
CA VAL A 1069 57.69 -17.60 29.27
C VAL A 1069 58.84 -16.82 28.59
N ASP A 1070 58.88 -15.52 28.90
CA ASP A 1070 59.96 -14.50 28.96
C ASP A 1070 61.36 -14.74 28.34
N ALA A 1071 61.86 -13.73 27.60
CA ALA A 1071 62.85 -12.76 28.11
C ALA A 1071 63.47 -11.85 27.00
N CYS A 1072 63.49 -10.54 27.30
CA CYS A 1072 64.42 -9.47 26.91
C CYS A 1072 65.38 -9.63 25.71
N ALA A 1073 65.36 -8.67 24.78
CA ALA A 1073 66.31 -7.53 24.76
C ALA A 1073 66.32 -6.79 23.40
N ASP A 1074 66.18 -5.47 23.50
CA ASP A 1074 66.82 -4.39 22.74
C ASP A 1074 67.34 -4.63 21.30
N ARG A 1075 66.84 -3.86 20.33
CA ARG A 1075 67.52 -2.62 19.86
C ARG A 1075 66.84 -2.01 18.64
N GLU A 1076 66.74 -0.68 18.73
CA GLU A 1076 66.70 0.32 17.67
C GLU A 1076 67.29 -0.13 16.33
N ASN A 1077 66.68 0.26 15.20
CA ASN A 1077 66.99 1.51 14.49
C ASN A 1077 66.57 1.41 13.01
N THR A 1078 66.07 2.53 12.46
CA THR A 1078 66.17 3.02 11.05
C THR A 1078 65.94 2.01 9.90
N GLY A 1079 65.09 2.24 8.91
CA GLY A 1079 64.65 3.49 8.31
C GLY A 1079 64.52 3.29 6.79
N ASN A 1080 63.65 4.08 6.20
CA ASN A 1080 63.65 4.55 4.82
C ASN A 1080 63.70 3.58 3.62
N SER A 1081 62.59 3.69 2.88
CA SER A 1081 62.51 4.17 1.48
C SER A 1081 62.75 3.21 0.32
N ASN A 1082 61.72 3.24 -0.54
CA ASN A 1082 61.72 3.33 -2.00
C ASN A 1082 61.53 2.08 -2.86
N SER A 1083 60.57 2.28 -3.78
CA SER A 1083 60.40 1.74 -5.14
C SER A 1083 60.15 0.23 -5.24
N SER A 1084 58.99 -0.20 -5.73
CA SER A 1084 58.50 0.01 -7.10
C SER A 1084 56.97 -0.09 -7.14
#